data_AF-A0A2V6LJY7-F1
#
_entry.id   AF-A0A2V6LJY7-F1
#
_cell.length_a   1.000
_cell.length_b   1.000
_cell.length_c   1.000
_cell.angle_alpha   90.00
_cell.angle_beta   90.00
_cell.angle_gamma   90.00
#
_symmetry.space_group_name_H-M   'P 1'
#
loop_
_entity.id
_entity.type
_entity.pdbx_description
1 polymer ?
#
loop_
_entity_poly.entity_id
_entity_poly.type
_entity_poly.pdbx_seq_one_letter_code
_entity_poly.pdbx_strand_id
1 'polypeptide(L)'
;MVDEEAIVLSLAVMPVPSQSATPVHNPHIERLVPSIKGETAMEHLHRYAIARDLSGGKRVLDLACGEGFGAALLSQTADRVTGVDICEETITAASAKYQRENLKFVVGSATDLPIASCSIDLVACFETIEHVADQEGILGEIKRVLKPAGLLIVSTPDKDQYNAPDLPPNPYHTKELSRDEFKQLLQRYFKNVELFGQRVAYASNVAEDSAATRSHVRYVSYRGDYYHADGEEGLTRPRYLLALCSTADLPAMNVGIFEDPVDSELVVHSAREWLAKDEAEAKLQIFVSQNGSYDEHPCSTAAFPRNRWRRVRVDLPHGLGDGSAPLRFDPGNEIGVIQIARIQVRMATNQLIWRARGVAELAQLVVGGTAVVAPDERVFRILNYGVDPQVLLPRIDVASGLPLKLEIWLRLDIGPETVAEYFAALQSRQRTAFAKREAQLRETERQRAALENNLRSLEEQRLSLEVALDEHQAELAAHRSELERLEREVWENRVRRADFAARLKEREKWITELQESLVWKAAKPLWKAERHLSRRKAATPEPAADEIVFALDGPGVWNARRNSVELTGWCFTRGGPQIVGVRAKIGRKSYFARYGLQRADVAKMAMTDPATLYSGFSLRIPVTPETSVIRLEAITHDGPWRLVLEHSLAAPAPPRHRSTSAPAIEPPPTERLDRPIHANGSQPVLYPNVSADEVLPLLGPHIQQHLARANVTKPIITVITPTFNTAPRWFVEAGASLLNQSFTDWEWCLVDDGSQDMQTKRILESLAQAHPNIHVKLSSSKGISAAANEALEMTRGEFVCFLDHDDLLAPEALQAMYDVLSQGFDVVYSDEDKLDDNRRLLTEPFFKPDWSPEYFRGAMYVGHLLCLRRDLACRVRFDTNFDGVQDFEFMLRVGETGARIGHVPRILYHWRKTPGSIAETSAAKPQAAVLQEKAVNAHLQRVNLPAEARAGSAPHRLRIVPKPRSSSPKISITVPTRDSPDLLARCLKSLFETTAYPNYEVILVDNDTGDAQALELMRHYPVTRIYLPNPFNFSRANNLAARRADGEYLVFLNNDTEIISREWLDHLLYYAEQRDVGAVGALLLHDDGSVQHAGVILGMRGTADHSMRGFRAKSDGYAGSLSCAREVSAVTAACMAVRKSTFFEVGELNEHFFTIYQDLDFCLRLRERGLRIIWTPQAVLLHHESLSRQSYYDVVDRYLLLDQWEEVIQRGDPYYNRNLNVERGDYSLAPER
;
A
#
# COMPACT_ATOMS: atom_id res chain seq x y z
N MET A 1 -25.51 19.36 -73.00
CA MET A 1 -26.57 19.24 -74.01
C MET A 1 -27.41 18.06 -73.60
N VAL A 2 -28.67 18.30 -73.23
CA VAL A 2 -29.81 17.37 -73.39
C VAL A 2 -29.72 16.12 -72.47
N ASP A 3 -30.43 16.00 -71.34
CA ASP A 3 -31.86 16.28 -71.01
C ASP A 3 -32.81 15.28 -71.72
N GLU A 4 -33.93 14.76 -71.20
CA GLU A 4 -34.70 14.98 -69.94
C GLU A 4 -35.70 13.78 -69.74
N GLU A 5 -36.09 13.46 -68.49
CA GLU A 5 -37.36 12.81 -68.03
C GLU A 5 -37.82 11.43 -68.64
N ALA A 6 -38.85 10.68 -68.18
CA ALA A 6 -39.87 10.77 -67.10
C ALA A 6 -40.29 9.30 -66.67
N ILE A 7 -40.66 8.95 -65.42
CA ILE A 7 -41.95 9.15 -64.70
C ILE A 7 -43.16 8.49 -65.45
N VAL A 8 -44.08 7.66 -64.89
CA VAL A 8 -44.25 6.96 -63.58
C VAL A 8 -45.38 5.88 -63.66
N LEU A 9 -45.69 5.20 -62.55
CA LEU A 9 -46.79 4.24 -62.30
C LEU A 9 -48.13 4.46 -63.06
N SER A 10 -48.88 3.36 -63.33
CA SER A 10 -50.03 2.95 -62.47
C SER A 10 -50.90 1.81 -63.04
N LEU A 11 -51.43 0.98 -62.13
CA LEU A 11 -52.70 0.25 -62.24
C LEU A 11 -53.13 -0.20 -60.82
N ALA A 12 -54.43 -0.44 -60.58
CA ALA A 12 -54.99 -0.53 -59.24
C ALA A 12 -56.02 -1.68 -59.06
N VAL A 13 -56.10 -2.21 -57.83
CA VAL A 13 -57.34 -2.42 -57.01
C VAL A 13 -58.52 -3.13 -57.72
N MET A 14 -59.11 -4.27 -57.27
CA MET A 14 -59.12 -5.06 -56.00
C MET A 14 -60.00 -6.35 -56.22
N PRO A 15 -60.40 -7.20 -55.24
CA PRO A 15 -59.85 -7.59 -53.90
C PRO A 15 -59.95 -9.12 -53.53
N VAL A 16 -59.52 -9.50 -52.30
CA VAL A 16 -59.84 -10.75 -51.49
C VAL A 16 -59.21 -12.10 -51.97
N PRO A 17 -58.81 -13.08 -51.09
CA PRO A 17 -58.77 -13.15 -49.60
C PRO A 17 -57.33 -13.28 -49.00
N SER A 18 -57.22 -13.65 -47.71
CA SER A 18 -56.03 -13.53 -46.83
C SER A 18 -55.34 -14.85 -46.40
N GLN A 19 -54.01 -14.83 -46.27
CA GLN A 19 -53.10 -15.60 -45.37
C GLN A 19 -51.65 -15.12 -45.64
N SER A 20 -50.66 -15.17 -44.76
CA SER A 20 -50.56 -15.41 -43.30
C SER A 20 -49.27 -14.71 -42.78
N ALA A 21 -49.18 -14.35 -41.50
CA ALA A 21 -48.03 -13.61 -40.95
C ALA A 21 -46.79 -14.49 -40.67
N THR A 22 -45.60 -13.89 -40.73
CA THR A 22 -44.35 -14.44 -40.17
C THR A 22 -44.15 -13.97 -38.71
N PRO A 23 -43.46 -14.73 -37.85
CA PRO A 23 -43.31 -14.40 -36.43
C PRO A 23 -42.32 -13.26 -36.15
N VAL A 24 -42.38 -12.67 -34.96
CA VAL A 24 -41.62 -11.49 -34.52
C VAL A 24 -40.77 -11.83 -33.29
N HIS A 25 -39.53 -12.26 -33.53
CA HIS A 25 -38.56 -12.67 -32.50
C HIS A 25 -38.53 -11.74 -31.27
N ASN A 26 -39.03 -12.24 -30.15
CA ASN A 26 -39.12 -11.49 -28.88
C ASN A 26 -37.87 -11.70 -28.00
N PRO A 27 -37.03 -10.66 -27.76
CA PRO A 27 -35.71 -10.81 -27.14
C PRO A 27 -35.75 -10.84 -25.59
N HIS A 28 -36.69 -11.60 -25.00
CA HIS A 28 -37.05 -11.47 -23.59
C HIS A 28 -37.10 -12.78 -22.77
N ILE A 29 -36.58 -13.90 -23.28
CA ILE A 29 -36.51 -15.18 -22.55
C ILE A 29 -35.15 -15.85 -22.79
N GLU A 30 -34.53 -16.35 -21.73
CA GLU A 30 -33.33 -17.19 -21.76
C GLU A 30 -33.66 -18.54 -22.41
N ARG A 31 -33.04 -18.85 -23.56
CA ARG A 31 -33.41 -19.99 -24.42
C ARG A 31 -32.19 -20.58 -25.13
N LEU A 32 -32.01 -21.90 -25.01
CA LEU A 32 -30.96 -22.62 -25.74
C LEU A 32 -31.35 -22.83 -27.21
N VAL A 33 -30.66 -22.13 -28.11
CA VAL A 33 -30.85 -22.27 -29.57
C VAL A 33 -29.91 -23.35 -30.12
N PRO A 34 -30.38 -24.32 -30.94
CA PRO A 34 -29.55 -25.44 -31.43
C PRO A 34 -28.35 -25.11 -32.34
N SER A 35 -28.12 -23.84 -32.66
CA SER A 35 -26.91 -23.36 -33.35
C SER A 35 -25.75 -23.06 -32.40
N ILE A 36 -26.01 -22.94 -31.09
CA ILE A 36 -25.02 -22.61 -30.06
C ILE A 36 -24.22 -23.87 -29.70
N LYS A 37 -22.88 -23.78 -29.77
CA LYS A 37 -21.94 -24.78 -29.26
C LYS A 37 -21.24 -24.24 -28.01
N GLY A 38 -20.94 -25.12 -27.05
CA GLY A 38 -20.22 -24.76 -25.81
C GLY A 38 -20.74 -25.51 -24.59
N GLU A 39 -20.28 -25.08 -23.42
CA GLU A 39 -20.53 -25.73 -22.11
C GLU A 39 -22.02 -25.98 -21.85
N THR A 40 -22.86 -24.94 -21.93
CA THR A 40 -24.32 -25.01 -21.72
C THR A 40 -25.01 -25.96 -22.70
N ALA A 41 -24.58 -26.01 -23.96
CA ALA A 41 -25.15 -26.93 -24.95
C ALA A 41 -24.83 -28.39 -24.59
N MET A 42 -23.61 -28.67 -24.12
CA MET A 42 -23.22 -30.00 -23.63
C MET A 42 -23.99 -30.39 -22.36
N GLU A 43 -24.21 -29.46 -21.44
CA GLU A 43 -24.99 -29.71 -20.21
C GLU A 43 -26.44 -30.11 -20.52
N HIS A 44 -27.13 -29.38 -21.40
CA HIS A 44 -28.48 -29.76 -21.84
C HIS A 44 -28.50 -31.06 -22.66
N LEU A 45 -27.55 -31.27 -23.60
CA LEU A 45 -27.49 -32.50 -24.40
C LEU A 45 -27.33 -33.75 -23.53
N HIS A 46 -26.51 -33.67 -22.47
CA HIS A 46 -26.36 -34.76 -21.50
C HIS A 46 -27.68 -35.05 -20.76
N ARG A 47 -28.41 -34.03 -20.29
CA ARG A 47 -29.73 -34.22 -19.65
C ARG A 47 -30.75 -34.89 -20.59
N TYR A 48 -30.83 -34.42 -21.84
CA TYR A 48 -31.73 -35.00 -22.83
C TYR A 48 -31.31 -36.41 -23.29
N ALA A 49 -30.02 -36.76 -23.27
CA ALA A 49 -29.55 -38.13 -23.51
C ALA A 49 -30.03 -39.08 -22.40
N ILE A 50 -29.92 -38.68 -21.12
CA ILE A 50 -30.42 -39.45 -19.98
C ILE A 50 -31.96 -39.60 -20.06
N ALA A 51 -32.68 -38.52 -20.35
CA ALA A 51 -34.14 -38.56 -20.52
C ALA A 51 -34.57 -39.42 -21.72
N ARG A 52 -33.79 -39.44 -22.81
CA ARG A 52 -34.02 -40.33 -23.96
C ARG A 52 -33.93 -41.79 -23.55
N ASP A 53 -32.90 -42.18 -22.81
CA ASP A 53 -32.75 -43.56 -22.33
C ASP A 53 -33.94 -43.98 -21.43
N LEU A 54 -34.44 -43.06 -20.59
CA LEU A 54 -35.66 -43.27 -19.79
C LEU A 54 -36.97 -43.26 -20.63
N SER A 55 -36.96 -42.75 -21.86
CA SER A 55 -38.15 -42.55 -22.70
C SER A 55 -38.62 -43.78 -23.47
N GLY A 56 -37.83 -44.87 -23.50
CA GLY A 56 -38.06 -46.04 -24.34
C GLY A 56 -39.51 -46.59 -24.29
N GLY A 57 -40.22 -46.48 -25.41
CA GLY A 57 -41.62 -46.94 -25.57
C GLY A 57 -42.65 -46.19 -24.71
N LYS A 58 -42.33 -44.98 -24.24
CA LYS A 58 -43.21 -44.16 -23.38
C LYS A 58 -43.89 -43.04 -24.15
N ARG A 59 -45.02 -42.54 -23.61
CA ARG A 59 -45.62 -41.28 -24.04
C ARG A 59 -45.04 -40.15 -23.20
N VAL A 60 -44.29 -39.26 -23.84
CA VAL A 60 -43.46 -38.25 -23.19
C VAL A 60 -44.04 -36.85 -23.37
N LEU A 61 -43.98 -36.05 -22.31
CA LEU A 61 -44.12 -34.59 -22.38
C LEU A 61 -42.74 -33.97 -22.21
N ASP A 62 -42.35 -33.13 -23.16
CA ASP A 62 -41.18 -32.25 -23.06
C ASP A 62 -41.68 -30.84 -22.71
N LEU A 63 -41.46 -30.41 -21.48
CA LEU A 63 -42.05 -29.19 -20.91
C LEU A 63 -41.04 -28.03 -20.96
N ALA A 64 -41.50 -26.88 -21.47
CA ALA A 64 -40.64 -25.77 -21.90
C ALA A 64 -39.64 -26.23 -22.98
N CYS A 65 -40.13 -26.98 -23.96
CA CYS A 65 -39.29 -27.60 -25.00
C CYS A 65 -38.54 -26.62 -25.91
N GLY A 66 -38.86 -25.32 -25.84
CA GLY A 66 -38.25 -24.26 -26.64
C GLY A 66 -38.26 -24.60 -28.13
N GLU A 67 -37.11 -24.42 -28.80
CA GLU A 67 -36.92 -24.72 -30.22
C GLU A 67 -37.05 -26.23 -30.56
N GLY A 68 -37.36 -27.10 -29.60
CA GLY A 68 -37.86 -28.46 -29.84
C GLY A 68 -36.80 -29.54 -30.09
N PHE A 69 -35.51 -29.22 -29.97
CA PHE A 69 -34.43 -30.20 -30.18
C PHE A 69 -34.45 -31.32 -29.13
N GLY A 70 -34.86 -31.02 -27.90
CA GLY A 70 -35.03 -31.98 -26.80
C GLY A 70 -36.06 -33.04 -27.17
N ALA A 71 -37.31 -32.62 -27.42
CA ALA A 71 -38.38 -33.45 -27.96
C ALA A 71 -37.96 -34.25 -29.22
N ALA A 72 -37.18 -33.65 -30.13
CA ALA A 72 -36.64 -34.34 -31.30
C ALA A 72 -35.60 -35.43 -30.96
N LEU A 73 -34.80 -35.27 -29.90
CA LEU A 73 -33.91 -36.33 -29.38
C LEU A 73 -34.71 -37.43 -28.66
N LEU A 74 -35.68 -37.06 -27.82
CA LEU A 74 -36.57 -37.99 -27.10
C LEU A 74 -37.39 -38.87 -28.07
N SER A 75 -37.84 -38.31 -29.20
CA SER A 75 -38.61 -39.02 -30.23
C SER A 75 -37.84 -40.11 -30.97
N GLN A 76 -36.54 -40.28 -30.73
CA GLN A 76 -35.75 -41.40 -31.27
C GLN A 76 -36.11 -42.75 -30.62
N THR A 77 -36.69 -42.72 -29.41
CA THR A 77 -36.94 -43.92 -28.58
C THR A 77 -38.32 -43.95 -27.93
N ALA A 78 -39.01 -42.82 -27.82
CA ALA A 78 -40.36 -42.72 -27.29
C ALA A 78 -41.44 -43.23 -28.26
N ASP A 79 -42.53 -43.80 -27.71
CA ASP A 79 -43.75 -44.16 -28.45
C ASP A 79 -44.42 -42.90 -29.03
N ARG A 80 -44.50 -41.83 -28.24
CA ARG A 80 -44.91 -40.50 -28.71
C ARG A 80 -44.35 -39.39 -27.84
N VAL A 81 -43.89 -38.30 -28.42
CA VAL A 81 -43.46 -37.09 -27.72
C VAL A 81 -44.41 -35.94 -28.01
N THR A 82 -44.77 -35.20 -26.97
CA THR A 82 -45.44 -33.90 -27.10
C THR A 82 -44.55 -32.83 -26.48
N GLY A 83 -44.04 -31.89 -27.28
CA GLY A 83 -43.35 -30.70 -26.79
C GLY A 83 -44.35 -29.59 -26.46
N VAL A 84 -44.20 -28.93 -25.32
CA VAL A 84 -45.01 -27.77 -24.91
C VAL A 84 -44.11 -26.58 -24.56
N ASP A 85 -44.45 -25.42 -25.09
CA ASP A 85 -43.85 -24.12 -24.79
C ASP A 85 -44.95 -23.04 -24.84
N ILE A 86 -44.75 -21.93 -24.13
CA ILE A 86 -45.71 -20.82 -24.07
C ILE A 86 -45.70 -19.94 -25.33
N CYS A 87 -44.64 -20.01 -26.15
CA CYS A 87 -44.43 -19.18 -27.32
C CYS A 87 -44.91 -19.86 -28.61
N GLU A 88 -45.99 -19.35 -29.19
CA GLU A 88 -46.56 -19.83 -30.46
C GLU A 88 -45.55 -19.78 -31.63
N GLU A 89 -44.65 -18.80 -31.63
CA GLU A 89 -43.63 -18.59 -32.67
C GLU A 89 -42.59 -19.71 -32.67
N THR A 90 -42.02 -19.99 -31.50
CA THR A 90 -41.07 -21.09 -31.27
C THR A 90 -41.71 -22.46 -31.49
N ILE A 91 -42.97 -22.66 -31.10
CA ILE A 91 -43.72 -23.89 -31.42
C ILE A 91 -43.94 -24.04 -32.93
N THR A 92 -44.18 -22.94 -33.65
CA THR A 92 -44.30 -22.93 -35.12
C THR A 92 -42.95 -23.29 -35.77
N ALA A 93 -41.85 -22.68 -35.31
CA ALA A 93 -40.49 -22.98 -35.79
C ALA A 93 -40.09 -24.45 -35.54
N ALA A 94 -40.28 -24.94 -34.31
CA ALA A 94 -40.02 -26.32 -33.93
C ALA A 94 -40.83 -27.32 -34.77
N SER A 95 -42.12 -27.03 -35.01
CA SER A 95 -43.00 -27.86 -35.87
C SER A 95 -42.55 -27.91 -37.33
N ALA A 96 -42.08 -26.79 -37.88
CA ALA A 96 -41.54 -26.75 -39.24
C ALA A 96 -40.22 -27.52 -39.34
N LYS A 97 -39.36 -27.42 -38.32
CA LYS A 97 -37.98 -27.93 -38.27
C LYS A 97 -37.87 -29.43 -37.96
N TYR A 98 -38.71 -29.96 -37.07
CA TYR A 98 -38.61 -31.33 -36.57
C TYR A 98 -39.85 -32.17 -36.90
N GLN A 99 -39.96 -32.59 -38.16
CA GLN A 99 -41.10 -33.37 -38.66
C GLN A 99 -40.86 -34.88 -38.46
N ARG A 100 -41.64 -35.52 -37.57
CA ARG A 100 -41.65 -36.98 -37.33
C ARG A 100 -43.04 -37.45 -36.93
N GLU A 101 -43.43 -38.66 -37.32
CA GLU A 101 -44.78 -39.22 -37.08
C GLU A 101 -45.15 -39.36 -35.59
N ASN A 102 -44.15 -39.58 -34.72
CA ASN A 102 -44.33 -39.73 -33.28
C ASN A 102 -44.08 -38.43 -32.47
N LEU A 103 -43.84 -37.30 -33.12
CA LEU A 103 -43.53 -36.02 -32.49
C LEU A 103 -44.61 -34.97 -32.80
N LYS A 104 -45.08 -34.26 -31.77
CA LYS A 104 -45.97 -33.10 -31.92
C LYS A 104 -45.52 -31.97 -31.00
N PHE A 105 -45.67 -30.72 -31.45
CA PHE A 105 -45.55 -29.53 -30.60
C PHE A 105 -46.92 -28.89 -30.36
N VAL A 106 -47.10 -28.23 -29.20
CA VAL A 106 -48.35 -27.60 -28.76
C VAL A 106 -48.03 -26.34 -27.95
N VAL A 107 -48.74 -25.23 -28.21
CA VAL A 107 -48.63 -24.01 -27.39
C VAL A 107 -49.39 -24.20 -26.07
N GLY A 108 -48.77 -23.90 -24.93
CA GLY A 108 -49.41 -24.05 -23.61
C GLY A 108 -48.59 -23.52 -22.44
N SER A 109 -49.23 -23.26 -21.31
CA SER A 109 -48.55 -22.84 -20.08
C SER A 109 -48.07 -24.05 -19.28
N ALA A 110 -46.93 -23.91 -18.59
CA ALA A 110 -46.50 -24.91 -17.60
C ALA A 110 -47.43 -25.00 -16.37
N THR A 111 -48.24 -23.97 -16.14
CA THR A 111 -49.26 -23.90 -15.05
C THR A 111 -50.69 -24.17 -15.52
N ASP A 112 -50.91 -24.44 -16.81
CA ASP A 112 -52.20 -24.90 -17.38
C ASP A 112 -51.90 -25.70 -18.66
N LEU A 113 -51.68 -27.00 -18.50
CA LEU A 113 -51.19 -27.86 -19.58
C LEU A 113 -52.35 -28.32 -20.48
N PRO A 114 -52.30 -28.10 -21.81
CA PRO A 114 -53.31 -28.56 -22.78
C PRO A 114 -53.20 -30.07 -23.08
N ILE A 115 -52.97 -30.87 -22.04
CA ILE A 115 -52.69 -32.29 -22.03
C ILE A 115 -53.70 -32.97 -21.09
N ALA A 116 -54.25 -34.11 -21.51
CA ALA A 116 -55.22 -34.85 -20.72
C ALA A 116 -54.60 -35.39 -19.42
N SER A 117 -55.36 -35.36 -18.32
CA SER A 117 -54.94 -35.91 -17.04
C SER A 117 -54.64 -37.41 -17.12
N CYS A 118 -53.66 -37.90 -16.37
CA CYS A 118 -53.22 -39.31 -16.36
C CYS A 118 -52.87 -39.88 -17.76
N SER A 119 -52.35 -39.06 -18.68
CA SER A 119 -52.04 -39.48 -20.06
C SER A 119 -50.55 -39.69 -20.34
N ILE A 120 -49.65 -39.04 -19.59
CA ILE A 120 -48.20 -39.03 -19.81
C ILE A 120 -47.51 -40.10 -18.95
N ASP A 121 -46.49 -40.75 -19.51
CA ASP A 121 -45.67 -41.78 -18.86
C ASP A 121 -44.36 -41.20 -18.28
N LEU A 122 -43.77 -40.21 -18.98
CA LEU A 122 -42.56 -39.48 -18.57
C LEU A 122 -42.73 -37.99 -18.88
N VAL A 123 -42.43 -37.12 -17.92
CA VAL A 123 -42.26 -35.67 -18.13
C VAL A 123 -40.77 -35.35 -18.02
N ALA A 124 -40.23 -34.63 -19.01
CA ALA A 124 -38.96 -33.92 -18.93
C ALA A 124 -39.23 -32.42 -18.73
N CYS A 125 -38.45 -31.76 -17.87
CA CYS A 125 -38.60 -30.34 -17.52
C CYS A 125 -37.25 -29.79 -17.06
N PHE A 126 -36.48 -29.16 -17.95
CA PHE A 126 -35.07 -28.83 -17.70
C PHE A 126 -34.80 -27.33 -17.76
N GLU A 127 -34.42 -26.73 -16.63
CA GLU A 127 -34.25 -25.28 -16.44
C GLU A 127 -35.52 -24.50 -16.82
N THR A 128 -36.46 -24.43 -15.88
CA THR A 128 -37.86 -24.02 -16.12
C THR A 128 -38.58 -23.56 -14.86
N ILE A 129 -38.39 -24.25 -13.73
CA ILE A 129 -39.11 -23.99 -12.47
C ILE A 129 -38.62 -22.71 -11.77
N GLU A 130 -37.37 -22.36 -11.96
CA GLU A 130 -36.72 -21.13 -11.52
C GLU A 130 -37.27 -19.89 -12.24
N HIS A 131 -37.68 -20.03 -13.50
CA HIS A 131 -38.26 -18.97 -14.33
C HIS A 131 -39.74 -18.67 -14.02
N VAL A 132 -40.41 -19.45 -13.16
CA VAL A 132 -41.85 -19.28 -12.85
C VAL A 132 -42.11 -19.21 -11.35
N ALA A 133 -42.73 -18.09 -10.92
CA ALA A 133 -42.99 -17.83 -9.50
C ALA A 133 -43.94 -18.87 -8.84
N ASP A 134 -44.91 -19.41 -9.60
CA ASP A 134 -45.82 -20.47 -9.14
C ASP A 134 -45.26 -21.88 -9.41
N GLN A 135 -44.25 -22.23 -8.62
CA GLN A 135 -43.57 -23.53 -8.69
C GLN A 135 -44.46 -24.70 -8.21
N GLU A 136 -45.41 -24.43 -7.32
CA GLU A 136 -46.39 -25.42 -6.84
C GLU A 136 -47.43 -25.72 -7.94
N GLY A 137 -47.89 -24.71 -8.69
CA GLY A 137 -48.77 -24.85 -9.84
C GLY A 137 -48.18 -25.74 -10.94
N ILE A 138 -46.92 -25.53 -11.32
CA ILE A 138 -46.22 -26.39 -12.29
C ILE A 138 -46.19 -27.85 -11.80
N LEU A 139 -45.81 -28.09 -10.55
CA LEU A 139 -45.74 -29.46 -10.02
C LEU A 139 -47.11 -30.11 -9.88
N GLY A 140 -48.16 -29.32 -9.58
CA GLY A 140 -49.55 -29.76 -9.63
C GLY A 140 -49.98 -30.23 -11.03
N GLU A 141 -49.65 -29.45 -12.06
CA GLU A 141 -49.98 -29.76 -13.46
C GLU A 141 -49.19 -30.96 -14.00
N ILE A 142 -47.88 -31.00 -13.75
CA ILE A 142 -47.05 -32.18 -14.02
C ILE A 142 -47.65 -33.43 -13.33
N LYS A 143 -48.08 -33.29 -12.07
CA LYS A 143 -48.70 -34.39 -11.32
C LYS A 143 -50.07 -34.78 -11.85
N ARG A 144 -50.83 -33.85 -12.44
CA ARG A 144 -52.13 -34.10 -13.10
C ARG A 144 -51.96 -34.86 -14.41
N VAL A 145 -51.00 -34.49 -15.26
CA VAL A 145 -50.82 -35.11 -16.59
C VAL A 145 -50.15 -36.48 -16.52
N LEU A 146 -49.30 -36.72 -15.52
CA LEU A 146 -48.67 -38.03 -15.29
C LEU A 146 -49.68 -39.11 -14.88
N LYS A 147 -49.50 -40.31 -15.44
CA LYS A 147 -50.18 -41.54 -14.99
C LYS A 147 -49.85 -41.86 -13.51
N PRO A 148 -50.67 -42.67 -12.84
CA PRO A 148 -50.21 -43.48 -11.71
C PRO A 148 -48.91 -44.22 -12.10
N ALA A 149 -47.89 -44.15 -11.24
CA ALA A 149 -46.52 -44.65 -11.50
C ALA A 149 -45.75 -43.98 -12.67
N GLY A 150 -46.23 -42.86 -13.23
CA GLY A 150 -45.47 -42.06 -14.18
C GLY A 150 -44.22 -41.41 -13.56
N LEU A 151 -43.27 -40.99 -14.41
CA LEU A 151 -41.97 -40.45 -14.03
C LEU A 151 -41.87 -38.94 -14.35
N LEU A 152 -41.23 -38.18 -13.47
CA LEU A 152 -40.72 -36.83 -13.77
C LEU A 152 -39.19 -36.88 -13.70
N ILE A 153 -38.52 -36.37 -14.74
CA ILE A 153 -37.12 -35.96 -14.67
C ILE A 153 -37.05 -34.43 -14.81
N VAL A 154 -36.40 -33.76 -13.85
CA VAL A 154 -36.42 -32.30 -13.73
C VAL A 154 -35.06 -31.73 -13.32
N SER A 155 -34.68 -30.55 -13.80
CA SER A 155 -33.47 -29.84 -13.38
C SER A 155 -33.66 -28.35 -13.10
N THR A 156 -32.80 -27.82 -12.24
CA THR A 156 -32.68 -26.40 -11.82
C THR A 156 -31.20 -26.15 -11.44
N PRO A 157 -30.66 -24.91 -11.52
CA PRO A 157 -29.36 -24.59 -10.91
C PRO A 157 -29.40 -24.80 -9.39
N ASP A 158 -28.27 -25.18 -8.80
CA ASP A 158 -28.12 -25.19 -7.34
C ASP A 158 -27.82 -23.77 -6.86
N LYS A 159 -28.80 -23.10 -6.26
CA LYS A 159 -28.70 -21.72 -5.75
C LYS A 159 -27.41 -21.46 -4.97
N ASP A 160 -27.00 -22.43 -4.14
CA ASP A 160 -25.83 -22.31 -3.26
C ASP A 160 -24.49 -22.45 -4.00
N GLN A 161 -24.49 -22.79 -5.30
CA GLN A 161 -23.31 -22.89 -6.17
C GLN A 161 -23.40 -21.98 -7.41
N TYR A 162 -24.61 -21.62 -7.85
CA TYR A 162 -24.87 -20.75 -8.99
C TYR A 162 -24.74 -19.26 -8.60
N ASN A 163 -25.35 -18.86 -7.49
CA ASN A 163 -25.18 -17.54 -6.88
C ASN A 163 -24.02 -17.54 -5.88
N ALA A 164 -22.79 -17.68 -6.39
CA ALA A 164 -21.61 -17.34 -5.62
C ALA A 164 -21.67 -15.85 -5.20
N PRO A 165 -21.15 -15.44 -4.01
CA PRO A 165 -21.40 -14.12 -3.43
C PRO A 165 -21.02 -12.90 -4.30
N ASP A 166 -20.17 -13.12 -5.30
CA ASP A 166 -19.57 -12.09 -6.15
C ASP A 166 -20.30 -11.91 -7.50
N LEU A 167 -21.39 -12.67 -7.76
CA LEU A 167 -22.16 -12.62 -9.00
C LEU A 167 -23.55 -11.98 -8.81
N PRO A 168 -24.03 -11.15 -9.75
CA PRO A 168 -25.40 -10.65 -9.72
C PRO A 168 -26.40 -11.78 -10.03
N PRO A 169 -27.55 -11.83 -9.35
CA PRO A 169 -28.56 -12.88 -9.59
C PRO A 169 -29.13 -12.78 -11.01
N ASN A 170 -29.44 -13.93 -11.61
CA ASN A 170 -29.97 -13.98 -12.98
C ASN A 170 -31.33 -13.25 -13.06
N PRO A 171 -31.47 -12.18 -13.88
CA PRO A 171 -32.72 -11.43 -14.00
C PRO A 171 -33.89 -12.25 -14.58
N TYR A 172 -33.64 -13.42 -15.18
CA TYR A 172 -34.67 -14.33 -15.67
C TYR A 172 -35.10 -15.38 -14.64
N HIS A 173 -34.38 -15.54 -13.52
CA HIS A 173 -34.78 -16.44 -12.44
C HIS A 173 -35.72 -15.72 -11.46
N THR A 174 -37.00 -16.08 -11.48
CA THR A 174 -37.99 -15.57 -10.52
C THR A 174 -37.77 -16.12 -9.10
N LYS A 175 -37.29 -17.37 -8.98
CA LYS A 175 -37.01 -18.02 -7.69
C LYS A 175 -36.11 -19.26 -7.85
N GLU A 176 -34.83 -19.12 -7.54
CA GLU A 176 -33.92 -20.26 -7.38
C GLU A 176 -34.14 -21.02 -6.05
N LEU A 177 -33.65 -22.27 -6.00
CA LEU A 177 -33.79 -23.18 -4.87
C LEU A 177 -32.43 -23.82 -4.55
N SER A 178 -32.09 -23.93 -3.26
CA SER A 178 -30.97 -24.79 -2.85
C SER A 178 -31.31 -26.27 -2.96
N ARG A 179 -30.30 -27.13 -2.89
CA ARG A 179 -30.47 -28.60 -2.90
C ARG A 179 -31.56 -29.13 -1.96
N ASP A 180 -31.68 -28.58 -0.75
CA ASP A 180 -32.70 -29.01 0.22
C ASP A 180 -34.07 -28.34 -0.01
N GLU A 181 -34.11 -27.07 -0.47
CA GLU A 181 -35.37 -26.41 -0.85
C GLU A 181 -36.04 -27.14 -2.03
N PHE A 182 -35.26 -27.50 -3.05
CA PHE A 182 -35.71 -28.27 -4.22
C PHE A 182 -36.20 -29.66 -3.84
N LYS A 183 -35.48 -30.37 -2.95
CA LYS A 183 -35.88 -31.68 -2.44
C LYS A 183 -37.23 -31.63 -1.71
N GLN A 184 -37.38 -30.67 -0.80
CA GLN A 184 -38.60 -30.51 0.02
C GLN A 184 -39.82 -30.12 -0.82
N LEU A 185 -39.62 -29.36 -1.89
CA LEU A 185 -40.68 -29.02 -2.84
C LEU A 185 -41.18 -30.27 -3.59
N LEU A 186 -40.27 -31.05 -4.18
CA LEU A 186 -40.62 -32.28 -4.92
C LEU A 186 -41.28 -33.35 -4.04
N GLN A 187 -40.83 -33.50 -2.79
CA GLN A 187 -41.37 -34.47 -1.83
C GLN A 187 -42.82 -34.20 -1.40
N ARG A 188 -43.40 -33.02 -1.71
CA ARG A 188 -44.84 -32.74 -1.52
C ARG A 188 -45.72 -33.48 -2.53
N TYR A 189 -45.20 -33.72 -3.73
CA TYR A 189 -45.95 -34.26 -4.89
C TYR A 189 -45.59 -35.71 -5.25
N PHE A 190 -44.40 -36.16 -4.84
CA PHE A 190 -43.84 -37.46 -5.20
C PHE A 190 -43.32 -38.20 -3.96
N LYS A 191 -43.72 -39.46 -3.80
CA LYS A 191 -43.34 -40.32 -2.68
C LYS A 191 -41.83 -40.64 -2.71
N ASN A 192 -41.32 -40.93 -3.91
CA ASN A 192 -39.95 -41.33 -4.15
C ASN A 192 -39.29 -40.22 -5.00
N VAL A 193 -38.20 -39.65 -4.48
CA VAL A 193 -37.43 -38.54 -5.09
C VAL A 193 -35.95 -38.85 -4.89
N GLU A 194 -35.21 -38.97 -6.00
CA GLU A 194 -33.76 -39.18 -5.99
C GLU A 194 -33.05 -37.98 -6.63
N LEU A 195 -31.94 -37.52 -6.02
CA LEU A 195 -31.24 -36.29 -6.42
C LEU A 195 -29.82 -36.56 -6.90
N PHE A 196 -29.56 -36.17 -8.14
CA PHE A 196 -28.26 -36.20 -8.78
C PHE A 196 -27.67 -34.78 -8.83
N GLY A 197 -26.47 -34.65 -9.37
CA GLY A 197 -25.82 -33.36 -9.59
C GLY A 197 -25.04 -33.40 -10.90
N GLN A 198 -24.95 -32.24 -11.56
CA GLN A 198 -24.24 -32.07 -12.82
C GLN A 198 -23.33 -30.83 -12.74
N ARG A 199 -22.17 -30.93 -13.38
CA ARG A 199 -21.27 -29.82 -13.74
C ARG A 199 -20.42 -30.29 -14.92
N VAL A 200 -19.89 -29.37 -15.73
CA VAL A 200 -18.75 -29.67 -16.59
C VAL A 200 -17.46 -29.69 -15.76
N ALA A 201 -16.56 -30.64 -16.05
CA ALA A 201 -15.28 -30.78 -15.37
C ALA A 201 -14.20 -31.33 -16.30
N TYR A 202 -13.13 -30.57 -16.49
CA TYR A 202 -11.93 -31.01 -17.21
C TYR A 202 -11.05 -31.80 -16.24
N ALA A 203 -11.15 -33.14 -16.28
CA ALA A 203 -10.50 -34.02 -15.30
C ALA A 203 -9.86 -35.26 -15.96
N SER A 204 -8.83 -35.81 -15.33
CA SER A 204 -8.22 -37.07 -15.73
C SER A 204 -9.09 -38.24 -15.26
N ASN A 205 -9.77 -38.91 -16.19
CA ASN A 205 -10.60 -40.08 -15.88
C ASN A 205 -9.77 -41.38 -15.90
N VAL A 206 -10.09 -42.32 -15.00
CA VAL A 206 -9.51 -43.68 -14.96
C VAL A 206 -10.64 -44.66 -14.65
N ALA A 207 -10.90 -45.58 -15.58
CA ALA A 207 -11.98 -46.56 -15.51
C ALA A 207 -11.50 -47.94 -15.99
N GLU A 208 -12.28 -49.00 -15.70
CA GLU A 208 -11.98 -50.35 -16.22
C GLU A 208 -12.32 -50.47 -17.70
N ASP A 209 -11.38 -51.01 -18.49
CA ASP A 209 -11.45 -51.18 -19.95
C ASP A 209 -12.39 -52.32 -20.41
N SER A 210 -13.17 -52.93 -19.50
CA SER A 210 -14.12 -53.99 -19.86
C SER A 210 -15.38 -54.01 -19.00
N ALA A 211 -16.54 -54.05 -19.66
CA ALA A 211 -17.86 -54.03 -19.02
C ALA A 211 -18.28 -55.38 -18.37
N ALA A 212 -17.32 -56.17 -17.88
CA ALA A 212 -17.46 -57.63 -17.72
C ALA A 212 -17.54 -58.15 -16.26
N THR A 213 -17.53 -57.28 -15.24
CA THR A 213 -17.66 -57.71 -13.82
C THR A 213 -18.64 -56.86 -13.00
N ARG A 214 -19.13 -57.41 -11.88
CA ARG A 214 -20.40 -57.02 -11.25
C ARG A 214 -20.35 -55.75 -10.38
N SER A 215 -21.31 -54.86 -10.66
CA SER A 215 -22.10 -54.05 -9.71
C SER A 215 -21.38 -53.07 -8.75
N HIS A 216 -21.79 -51.79 -8.83
CA HIS A 216 -21.35 -50.64 -8.03
C HIS A 216 -19.98 -50.07 -8.43
N VAL A 217 -19.95 -49.35 -9.55
CA VAL A 217 -18.89 -48.38 -9.85
C VAL A 217 -18.97 -47.25 -8.81
N ARG A 218 -17.96 -47.13 -7.95
CA ARG A 218 -17.90 -46.11 -6.89
C ARG A 218 -17.25 -44.84 -7.45
N TYR A 219 -18.06 -43.84 -7.80
CA TYR A 219 -17.54 -42.54 -8.24
C TYR A 219 -16.97 -41.77 -7.04
N VAL A 220 -15.70 -41.35 -7.13
CA VAL A 220 -14.99 -40.59 -6.09
C VAL A 220 -14.33 -39.36 -6.71
N SER A 221 -14.66 -38.18 -6.21
CA SER A 221 -14.00 -36.92 -6.55
C SER A 221 -12.70 -36.79 -5.75
N TYR A 222 -11.55 -37.02 -6.39
CA TYR A 222 -10.25 -36.75 -5.77
C TYR A 222 -9.84 -35.27 -5.90
N ARG A 223 -9.16 -34.74 -4.88
CA ARG A 223 -8.62 -33.37 -4.80
C ARG A 223 -7.27 -33.39 -4.08
N GLY A 224 -6.25 -32.69 -4.58
CA GLY A 224 -4.91 -32.74 -3.97
C GLY A 224 -3.81 -32.06 -4.78
N ASP A 225 -2.58 -32.18 -4.28
CA ASP A 225 -1.33 -31.76 -4.93
C ASP A 225 -0.39 -32.97 -5.17
N TYR A 226 0.90 -32.75 -5.42
CA TYR A 226 1.88 -33.85 -5.61
C TYR A 226 2.22 -34.65 -4.34
N TYR A 227 1.75 -34.24 -3.16
CA TYR A 227 2.11 -34.87 -1.88
C TYR A 227 0.90 -35.42 -1.10
N HIS A 228 -0.28 -34.82 -1.23
CA HIS A 228 -1.52 -35.30 -0.60
C HIS A 228 -2.70 -35.25 -1.58
N ALA A 229 -3.57 -36.26 -1.54
CA ALA A 229 -4.82 -36.26 -2.29
C ALA A 229 -5.94 -36.99 -1.52
N ASP A 230 -7.02 -36.26 -1.25
CA ASP A 230 -8.21 -36.72 -0.54
C ASP A 230 -9.34 -37.04 -1.54
N GLY A 231 -10.17 -38.04 -1.22
CA GLY A 231 -11.26 -38.51 -2.07
C GLY A 231 -12.63 -38.44 -1.39
N GLU A 232 -13.54 -37.64 -1.94
CA GLU A 232 -14.93 -37.53 -1.49
C GLU A 232 -15.85 -38.38 -2.41
N GLU A 233 -16.80 -39.13 -1.84
CA GLU A 233 -17.77 -39.90 -2.65
C GLU A 233 -18.73 -38.99 -3.44
N GLY A 234 -19.01 -39.37 -4.69
CA GLY A 234 -19.94 -38.64 -5.55
C GLY A 234 -19.34 -37.39 -6.21
N LEU A 235 -20.23 -36.58 -6.78
CA LEU A 235 -19.86 -35.35 -7.50
C LEU A 235 -19.87 -34.15 -6.55
N THR A 236 -18.68 -33.63 -6.26
CA THR A 236 -18.50 -32.51 -5.34
C THR A 236 -18.80 -31.18 -6.03
N ARG A 237 -19.50 -30.25 -5.36
CA ARG A 237 -19.91 -28.93 -5.93
C ARG A 237 -20.56 -29.05 -7.33
N PRO A 238 -21.77 -29.65 -7.45
CA PRO A 238 -22.53 -29.62 -8.69
C PRO A 238 -23.04 -28.20 -8.98
N ARG A 239 -23.06 -27.79 -10.25
CA ARG A 239 -23.66 -26.51 -10.69
C ARG A 239 -25.17 -26.61 -10.84
N TYR A 240 -25.62 -27.77 -11.31
CA TYR A 240 -27.02 -28.09 -11.59
C TYR A 240 -27.50 -29.28 -10.76
N LEU A 241 -28.74 -29.18 -10.29
CA LEU A 241 -29.47 -30.23 -9.60
C LEU A 241 -30.37 -30.95 -10.62
N LEU A 242 -30.33 -32.28 -10.60
CA LEU A 242 -31.25 -33.13 -11.36
C LEU A 242 -32.03 -33.97 -10.36
N ALA A 243 -33.33 -34.17 -10.60
CA ALA A 243 -34.16 -35.06 -9.80
C ALA A 243 -34.93 -36.06 -10.68
N LEU A 244 -35.06 -37.29 -10.20
CA LEU A 244 -35.97 -38.31 -10.74
C LEU A 244 -37.06 -38.61 -9.68
N CYS A 245 -38.32 -38.48 -10.08
CA CYS A 245 -39.45 -38.44 -9.15
C CYS A 245 -40.62 -39.34 -9.60
N SER A 246 -41.25 -40.05 -8.66
CA SER A 246 -42.50 -40.79 -8.88
C SER A 246 -43.27 -41.05 -7.59
N THR A 247 -44.51 -41.54 -7.74
CA THR A 247 -45.28 -42.16 -6.64
C THR A 247 -45.15 -43.69 -6.60
N ALA A 248 -44.46 -44.29 -7.58
CA ALA A 248 -44.00 -45.67 -7.55
C ALA A 248 -42.46 -45.72 -7.40
N ASP A 249 -41.89 -46.91 -7.31
CA ASP A 249 -40.44 -47.09 -7.13
C ASP A 249 -39.67 -46.71 -8.40
N LEU A 250 -38.52 -46.05 -8.24
CA LEU A 250 -37.79 -45.43 -9.33
C LEU A 250 -36.99 -46.46 -10.15
N PRO A 251 -36.91 -46.32 -11.49
CA PRO A 251 -35.95 -47.07 -12.28
C PRO A 251 -34.53 -46.55 -12.01
N ALA A 252 -33.52 -47.42 -12.14
CA ALA A 252 -32.13 -46.99 -12.14
C ALA A 252 -31.88 -46.02 -13.31
N MET A 253 -31.24 -44.89 -13.03
CA MET A 253 -30.86 -43.90 -14.03
C MET A 253 -29.43 -44.13 -14.51
N ASN A 254 -29.18 -44.01 -15.81
CA ASN A 254 -27.83 -43.98 -16.36
C ASN A 254 -27.12 -42.70 -15.89
N VAL A 255 -26.08 -42.83 -15.06
CA VAL A 255 -25.19 -41.75 -14.63
C VAL A 255 -23.82 -42.00 -15.24
N GLY A 256 -23.26 -41.03 -15.96
CA GLY A 256 -22.03 -41.21 -16.72
C GLY A 256 -21.37 -39.90 -17.13
N ILE A 257 -20.52 -39.97 -18.15
CA ILE A 257 -19.81 -38.85 -18.76
C ILE A 257 -20.32 -38.68 -20.19
N PHE A 258 -20.59 -37.44 -20.59
CA PHE A 258 -20.87 -37.07 -21.97
C PHE A 258 -19.62 -36.42 -22.55
N GLU A 259 -19.02 -37.05 -23.56
CA GLU A 259 -17.77 -36.62 -24.18
C GLU A 259 -18.07 -35.93 -25.52
N ASP A 260 -17.57 -34.70 -25.69
CA ASP A 260 -17.49 -34.04 -26.99
C ASP A 260 -16.05 -34.23 -27.52
N PRO A 261 -15.81 -35.11 -28.50
CA PRO A 261 -14.46 -35.39 -28.99
C PRO A 261 -13.93 -34.17 -29.75
N VAL A 262 -12.99 -33.46 -29.13
CA VAL A 262 -12.26 -32.32 -29.72
C VAL A 262 -11.25 -32.82 -30.77
N ASP A 263 -11.77 -33.45 -31.81
CA ASP A 263 -10.98 -34.12 -32.84
C ASP A 263 -10.48 -33.12 -33.89
N SER A 264 -9.16 -32.92 -33.91
CA SER A 264 -8.50 -32.07 -34.89
C SER A 264 -8.67 -32.55 -36.33
N GLU A 265 -8.97 -33.83 -36.56
CA GLU A 265 -9.23 -34.33 -37.91
C GLU A 265 -10.53 -33.78 -38.50
N LEU A 266 -11.58 -33.56 -37.71
CA LEU A 266 -12.89 -33.15 -38.23
C LEU A 266 -12.87 -31.75 -38.87
N VAL A 267 -12.13 -30.82 -38.25
CA VAL A 267 -11.92 -29.45 -38.76
C VAL A 267 -11.05 -29.47 -40.02
N VAL A 268 -9.99 -30.30 -40.04
CA VAL A 268 -9.11 -30.48 -41.20
C VAL A 268 -9.84 -31.17 -42.37
N HIS A 269 -10.75 -32.10 -42.10
CA HIS A 269 -11.59 -32.75 -43.12
C HIS A 269 -12.57 -31.74 -43.74
N SER A 270 -13.27 -30.97 -42.91
CA SER A 270 -14.19 -29.90 -43.34
C SER A 270 -13.48 -28.85 -44.20
N ALA A 271 -12.24 -28.49 -43.87
CA ALA A 271 -11.41 -27.59 -44.67
C ALA A 271 -11.00 -28.21 -46.03
N ARG A 272 -10.65 -29.50 -46.06
CA ARG A 272 -10.29 -30.23 -47.30
C ARG A 272 -11.47 -30.34 -48.27
N GLU A 273 -12.68 -30.60 -47.78
CA GLU A 273 -13.88 -30.62 -48.64
C GLU A 273 -14.22 -29.24 -49.21
N TRP A 274 -14.05 -28.17 -48.43
CA TRP A 274 -14.25 -26.80 -48.92
C TRP A 274 -13.22 -26.39 -49.98
N LEU A 275 -11.97 -26.83 -49.85
CA LEU A 275 -10.89 -26.57 -50.82
C LEU A 275 -11.11 -27.25 -52.19
N ALA A 276 -12.04 -28.21 -52.29
CA ALA A 276 -12.44 -28.80 -53.57
C ALA A 276 -13.40 -27.90 -54.40
N LYS A 277 -13.87 -26.77 -53.84
CA LYS A 277 -14.70 -25.78 -54.56
C LYS A 277 -13.83 -24.73 -55.24
N ASP A 278 -13.70 -24.86 -56.56
CA ASP A 278 -12.89 -24.00 -57.44
C ASP A 278 -13.53 -22.61 -57.68
N GLU A 279 -13.74 -21.85 -56.59
CA GLU A 279 -14.11 -20.43 -56.62
C GLU A 279 -12.87 -19.55 -56.35
N ALA A 280 -12.64 -18.51 -57.16
CA ALA A 280 -11.48 -17.64 -57.02
C ALA A 280 -11.65 -16.51 -55.98
N GLU A 281 -12.88 -16.27 -55.54
CA GLU A 281 -13.28 -15.11 -54.73
C GLU A 281 -14.15 -15.53 -53.55
N ALA A 282 -13.90 -14.92 -52.38
CA ALA A 282 -14.74 -15.00 -51.20
C ALA A 282 -15.67 -13.79 -51.12
N LYS A 283 -16.68 -13.84 -50.24
CA LYS A 283 -17.75 -12.83 -50.13
C LYS A 283 -17.73 -12.18 -48.75
N LEU A 284 -17.55 -10.86 -48.69
CA LEU A 284 -17.83 -10.04 -47.51
C LEU A 284 -19.34 -9.76 -47.48
N GLN A 285 -20.00 -10.06 -46.37
CA GLN A 285 -21.43 -9.81 -46.16
C GLN A 285 -21.65 -8.79 -45.04
N ILE A 286 -22.63 -7.90 -45.19
CA ILE A 286 -22.97 -6.88 -44.18
C ILE A 286 -24.41 -7.08 -43.72
N PHE A 287 -24.64 -6.92 -42.42
CA PHE A 287 -25.95 -7.04 -41.78
C PHE A 287 -26.21 -5.79 -40.91
N VAL A 288 -27.22 -5.00 -41.27
CA VAL A 288 -27.70 -3.87 -40.47
C VAL A 288 -28.78 -4.31 -39.50
N SER A 289 -28.88 -3.63 -38.36
CA SER A 289 -29.87 -3.92 -37.34
C SER A 289 -31.25 -3.34 -37.65
N GLN A 290 -32.29 -4.10 -37.27
CA GLN A 290 -33.69 -3.68 -37.25
C GLN A 290 -34.36 -4.23 -35.97
N ASN A 291 -34.98 -3.38 -35.16
CA ASN A 291 -35.69 -3.73 -33.92
C ASN A 291 -34.86 -4.59 -32.92
N GLY A 292 -33.53 -4.46 -32.92
CA GLY A 292 -32.61 -5.19 -32.04
C GLY A 292 -32.05 -6.49 -32.63
N SER A 293 -32.52 -6.91 -33.81
CA SER A 293 -32.07 -8.12 -34.50
C SER A 293 -31.37 -7.80 -35.83
N TYR A 294 -30.74 -8.82 -36.43
CA TYR A 294 -30.26 -8.81 -37.80
C TYR A 294 -31.16 -9.71 -38.65
N ASP A 295 -31.39 -9.35 -39.92
CA ASP A 295 -31.95 -10.28 -40.91
C ASP A 295 -30.88 -11.34 -41.28
N GLU A 296 -31.29 -12.58 -41.54
CA GLU A 296 -30.42 -13.63 -42.09
C GLU A 296 -30.02 -13.33 -43.55
N HIS A 297 -30.72 -12.39 -44.21
CA HIS A 297 -30.36 -11.89 -45.53
C HIS A 297 -29.41 -10.68 -45.41
N PRO A 298 -28.21 -10.72 -46.04
CA PRO A 298 -27.27 -9.63 -45.95
C PRO A 298 -27.78 -8.40 -46.71
N CYS A 299 -27.82 -7.25 -46.04
CA CYS A 299 -28.31 -6.00 -46.63
C CYS A 299 -27.40 -5.49 -47.75
N SER A 300 -26.13 -5.93 -47.79
CA SER A 300 -25.17 -5.67 -48.87
C SER A 300 -24.04 -6.70 -48.85
N THR A 301 -23.46 -7.00 -50.02
CA THR A 301 -22.36 -7.97 -50.17
C THR A 301 -21.30 -7.48 -51.16
N ALA A 302 -20.05 -7.90 -51.01
CA ALA A 302 -18.98 -7.63 -51.98
C ALA A 302 -18.02 -8.83 -52.11
N ALA A 303 -17.72 -9.23 -53.35
CA ALA A 303 -16.73 -10.28 -53.64
C ALA A 303 -15.29 -9.72 -53.58
N PHE A 304 -14.33 -10.58 -53.20
CA PHE A 304 -12.91 -10.26 -53.22
C PHE A 304 -12.04 -11.52 -53.44
N PRO A 305 -10.91 -11.43 -54.17
CA PRO A 305 -10.06 -12.59 -54.43
C PRO A 305 -9.40 -13.14 -53.17
N ARG A 306 -9.42 -14.48 -53.03
CA ARG A 306 -8.80 -15.22 -51.93
C ARG A 306 -7.26 -15.04 -51.90
N ASN A 307 -6.65 -15.30 -50.75
CA ASN A 307 -5.19 -15.32 -50.49
C ASN A 307 -4.43 -14.02 -50.84
N ARG A 308 -5.12 -12.86 -50.91
CA ARG A 308 -4.51 -11.56 -51.25
C ARG A 308 -5.09 -10.41 -50.43
N TRP A 309 -4.24 -9.47 -50.02
CA TRP A 309 -4.67 -8.21 -49.40
C TRP A 309 -5.48 -7.35 -50.37
N ARG A 310 -6.70 -6.98 -49.97
CA ARG A 310 -7.58 -6.08 -50.72
C ARG A 310 -8.25 -5.06 -49.81
N ARG A 311 -8.49 -3.87 -50.36
CA ARG A 311 -9.49 -2.93 -49.82
C ARG A 311 -10.83 -3.26 -50.45
N VAL A 312 -11.67 -3.98 -49.71
CA VAL A 312 -13.07 -4.20 -50.06
C VAL A 312 -13.87 -2.94 -49.70
N ARG A 313 -14.90 -2.65 -50.48
CA ARG A 313 -15.81 -1.51 -50.29
C ARG A 313 -17.24 -1.99 -50.38
N VAL A 314 -18.06 -1.61 -49.42
CA VAL A 314 -19.49 -1.88 -49.43
C VAL A 314 -20.24 -0.58 -49.17
N ASP A 315 -21.21 -0.28 -50.02
CA ASP A 315 -22.11 0.85 -49.82
C ASP A 315 -23.23 0.44 -48.86
N LEU A 316 -23.59 1.32 -47.92
CA LEU A 316 -24.58 1.07 -46.88
C LEU A 316 -25.78 2.01 -47.12
N PRO A 317 -26.77 1.61 -47.94
CA PRO A 317 -27.84 2.50 -48.41
C PRO A 317 -28.77 3.02 -47.30
N HIS A 318 -28.83 2.31 -46.16
CA HIS A 318 -29.64 2.67 -44.99
C HIS A 318 -28.80 3.17 -43.80
N GLY A 319 -27.51 3.46 -44.01
CA GLY A 319 -26.58 3.82 -42.93
C GLY A 319 -26.21 2.63 -42.07
N LEU A 320 -26.31 2.75 -40.74
CA LEU A 320 -25.95 1.70 -39.77
C LEU A 320 -27.15 0.83 -39.35
N GLY A 321 -28.28 0.93 -40.04
CA GLY A 321 -29.56 0.41 -39.57
C GLY A 321 -30.34 1.47 -38.78
N ASP A 322 -31.24 1.01 -37.91
CA ASP A 322 -32.03 1.88 -37.02
C ASP A 322 -31.27 2.33 -35.76
N GLY A 323 -30.11 1.72 -35.47
CA GLY A 323 -29.29 2.01 -34.28
C GLY A 323 -29.69 1.21 -33.03
N SER A 324 -30.53 0.18 -33.17
CA SER A 324 -30.95 -0.72 -32.10
C SER A 324 -29.85 -1.71 -31.68
N ALA A 325 -29.09 -2.25 -32.64
CA ALA A 325 -27.91 -3.07 -32.42
C ALA A 325 -26.73 -2.56 -33.30
N PRO A 326 -25.47 -2.99 -33.05
CA PRO A 326 -24.31 -2.49 -33.80
C PRO A 326 -24.30 -2.91 -35.28
N LEU A 327 -23.29 -2.51 -36.05
CA LEU A 327 -23.13 -2.98 -37.44
C LEU A 327 -22.35 -4.29 -37.48
N ARG A 328 -22.99 -5.38 -37.92
CA ARG A 328 -22.37 -6.69 -38.15
C ARG A 328 -21.81 -6.77 -39.57
N PHE A 329 -20.63 -7.36 -39.71
CA PHE A 329 -20.12 -7.84 -40.99
C PHE A 329 -19.43 -9.19 -40.85
N ASP A 330 -19.49 -9.98 -41.91
CA ASP A 330 -18.99 -11.34 -41.96
C ASP A 330 -17.92 -11.41 -43.06
N PRO A 331 -16.62 -11.47 -42.72
CA PRO A 331 -15.52 -11.31 -43.67
C PRO A 331 -15.19 -12.55 -44.53
N GLY A 332 -16.13 -13.50 -44.68
CA GLY A 332 -16.02 -14.64 -45.59
C GLY A 332 -16.52 -15.96 -44.97
N ASN A 333 -17.59 -16.53 -45.52
CA ASN A 333 -18.28 -17.74 -45.02
C ASN A 333 -17.48 -19.07 -45.21
N GLU A 334 -16.16 -19.03 -45.05
CA GLU A 334 -15.21 -20.06 -45.47
C GLU A 334 -14.16 -20.31 -44.38
N ILE A 335 -13.87 -21.59 -44.09
CA ILE A 335 -12.87 -21.98 -43.07
C ILE A 335 -11.48 -21.46 -43.49
N GLY A 336 -10.84 -20.65 -42.66
CA GLY A 336 -9.58 -20.01 -42.99
C GLY A 336 -9.16 -18.91 -42.01
N VAL A 337 -8.06 -18.24 -42.36
CA VAL A 337 -7.45 -17.19 -41.54
C VAL A 337 -7.73 -15.82 -42.16
N ILE A 338 -8.50 -15.00 -41.44
CA ILE A 338 -8.88 -13.66 -41.86
C ILE A 338 -7.96 -12.65 -41.19
N GLN A 339 -7.14 -11.97 -41.97
CA GLN A 339 -6.31 -10.85 -41.52
C GLN A 339 -7.02 -9.52 -41.82
N ILE A 340 -7.07 -8.60 -40.86
CA ILE A 340 -7.61 -7.24 -41.03
C ILE A 340 -6.55 -6.23 -40.62
N ALA A 341 -6.24 -5.29 -41.51
CA ALA A 341 -5.27 -4.21 -41.23
C ALA A 341 -5.96 -2.92 -40.78
N ARG A 342 -7.19 -2.68 -41.27
CA ARG A 342 -7.94 -1.43 -41.08
C ARG A 342 -9.42 -1.59 -41.46
N ILE A 343 -10.29 -0.93 -40.72
CA ILE A 343 -11.69 -0.69 -41.08
C ILE A 343 -11.95 0.82 -41.04
N GLN A 344 -12.77 1.34 -41.96
CA GLN A 344 -13.30 2.71 -41.92
C GLN A 344 -14.77 2.76 -42.31
N VAL A 345 -15.56 3.58 -41.61
CA VAL A 345 -16.92 3.99 -42.02
C VAL A 345 -16.86 5.44 -42.49
N ARG A 346 -17.41 5.72 -43.66
CA ARG A 346 -17.48 7.05 -44.28
C ARG A 346 -18.91 7.40 -44.69
N MET A 347 -19.20 8.68 -44.84
CA MET A 347 -20.41 9.15 -45.53
C MET A 347 -20.27 9.04 -47.05
N ALA A 348 -21.39 9.10 -47.79
CA ALA A 348 -21.38 9.29 -49.24
C ALA A 348 -20.59 10.54 -49.70
N THR A 349 -20.52 11.58 -48.87
CA THR A 349 -19.66 12.78 -49.05
C THR A 349 -18.16 12.53 -48.83
N ASN A 350 -17.75 11.28 -48.60
CA ASN A 350 -16.39 10.82 -48.29
C ASN A 350 -15.83 11.29 -46.93
N GLN A 351 -16.59 12.04 -46.13
CA GLN A 351 -16.29 12.36 -44.74
C GLN A 351 -16.08 11.08 -43.91
N LEU A 352 -15.05 11.05 -43.08
CA LEU A 352 -14.79 9.94 -42.18
C LEU A 352 -15.70 10.05 -40.95
N ILE A 353 -16.37 8.95 -40.60
CA ILE A 353 -17.20 8.82 -39.40
C ILE A 353 -16.45 8.03 -38.32
N TRP A 354 -15.95 6.85 -38.65
CA TRP A 354 -15.28 5.96 -37.70
C TRP A 354 -14.12 5.20 -38.35
N ARG A 355 -13.14 4.75 -37.56
CA ARG A 355 -12.05 3.87 -38.00
C ARG A 355 -11.53 3.00 -36.86
N ALA A 356 -10.92 1.88 -37.23
CA ALA A 356 -9.93 1.17 -36.43
C ALA A 356 -8.77 0.70 -37.35
N ARG A 357 -7.54 0.70 -36.85
CA ARG A 357 -6.32 0.28 -37.58
C ARG A 357 -5.26 -0.31 -36.63
N GLY A 358 -4.55 -1.35 -37.09
CA GLY A 358 -3.56 -2.04 -36.26
C GLY A 358 -4.20 -2.83 -35.11
N VAL A 359 -3.38 -3.61 -34.40
CA VAL A 359 -3.88 -4.65 -33.48
C VAL A 359 -4.69 -4.07 -32.33
N ALA A 360 -4.20 -3.05 -31.62
CA ALA A 360 -4.87 -2.49 -30.44
C ALA A 360 -6.23 -1.81 -30.74
N GLU A 361 -6.34 -1.03 -31.83
CA GLU A 361 -7.63 -0.43 -32.22
C GLU A 361 -8.64 -1.51 -32.70
N LEU A 362 -8.17 -2.60 -33.33
CA LEU A 362 -9.02 -3.66 -33.87
C LEU A 362 -9.38 -4.75 -32.84
N ALA A 363 -8.59 -4.94 -31.78
CA ALA A 363 -8.89 -5.86 -30.68
C ALA A 363 -10.12 -5.46 -29.85
N GLN A 364 -10.66 -4.25 -30.06
CA GLN A 364 -11.91 -3.76 -29.48
C GLN A 364 -13.17 -4.23 -30.25
N LEU A 365 -13.00 -4.91 -31.39
CA LEU A 365 -14.11 -5.52 -32.14
C LEU A 365 -14.61 -6.78 -31.44
N VAL A 366 -15.92 -6.92 -31.30
CA VAL A 366 -16.51 -8.18 -30.83
C VAL A 366 -16.52 -9.16 -32.00
N VAL A 367 -15.85 -10.28 -31.84
CA VAL A 367 -15.77 -11.38 -32.81
C VAL A 367 -16.51 -12.59 -32.25
N GLY A 368 -17.39 -13.20 -33.04
CA GLY A 368 -18.27 -14.29 -32.62
C GLY A 368 -18.75 -15.17 -33.77
N GLY A 369 -19.84 -15.89 -33.54
CA GLY A 369 -20.28 -16.97 -34.45
C GLY A 369 -19.18 -18.02 -34.60
N THR A 370 -18.81 -18.37 -35.84
CA THR A 370 -17.74 -19.34 -36.13
C THR A 370 -16.33 -18.74 -36.20
N ALA A 371 -16.13 -17.54 -35.65
CA ALA A 371 -14.84 -16.85 -35.62
C ALA A 371 -14.30 -16.66 -34.19
N VAL A 372 -12.96 -16.72 -34.05
CA VAL A 372 -12.23 -16.34 -32.83
C VAL A 372 -11.02 -15.48 -33.17
N VAL A 373 -10.65 -14.55 -32.29
CA VAL A 373 -9.42 -13.75 -32.44
C VAL A 373 -8.19 -14.64 -32.24
N ALA A 374 -7.28 -14.65 -33.22
CA ALA A 374 -6.00 -15.34 -33.14
C ALA A 374 -4.89 -14.34 -32.84
N PRO A 375 -4.07 -14.54 -31.79
CA PRO A 375 -3.09 -13.54 -31.34
C PRO A 375 -1.96 -13.32 -32.36
N ASP A 376 -1.68 -12.05 -32.65
CA ASP A 376 -0.58 -11.59 -33.51
C ASP A 376 -0.21 -10.16 -33.14
N GLU A 377 1.08 -9.84 -33.07
CA GLU A 377 1.58 -8.52 -32.65
C GLU A 377 1.57 -7.48 -33.78
N ARG A 378 1.32 -7.88 -35.03
CA ARG A 378 1.55 -7.05 -36.24
C ARG A 378 0.28 -6.81 -37.04
N VAL A 379 -0.63 -7.78 -37.09
CA VAL A 379 -1.89 -7.69 -37.86
C VAL A 379 -3.02 -8.37 -37.11
N PHE A 380 -4.14 -7.68 -36.90
CA PHE A 380 -5.31 -8.28 -36.26
C PHE A 380 -5.80 -9.47 -37.09
N ARG A 381 -5.86 -10.64 -36.46
CA ARG A 381 -6.15 -11.93 -37.11
C ARG A 381 -7.35 -12.58 -36.44
N ILE A 382 -8.22 -13.12 -37.27
CA ILE A 382 -9.37 -13.95 -36.90
C ILE A 382 -9.17 -15.32 -37.54
N LEU A 383 -9.42 -16.38 -36.77
CA LEU A 383 -9.53 -17.74 -37.27
C LEU A 383 -11.02 -18.07 -37.41
N ASN A 384 -11.48 -18.27 -38.65
CA ASN A 384 -12.83 -18.77 -38.93
C ASN A 384 -12.78 -20.29 -39.09
N TYR A 385 -13.61 -21.00 -38.32
CA TYR A 385 -13.74 -22.45 -38.32
C TYR A 385 -15.12 -22.93 -38.80
N GLY A 386 -15.90 -22.06 -39.45
CA GLY A 386 -17.20 -22.39 -40.03
C GLY A 386 -17.67 -21.40 -41.11
N VAL A 387 -18.97 -21.12 -41.16
CA VAL A 387 -19.64 -20.38 -42.25
C VAL A 387 -20.27 -19.04 -41.83
N ASP A 388 -20.14 -18.67 -40.55
CA ASP A 388 -20.82 -17.52 -39.91
C ASP A 388 -19.81 -16.73 -39.03
N PRO A 389 -18.72 -16.17 -39.57
CA PRO A 389 -17.72 -15.43 -38.79
C PRO A 389 -18.21 -14.00 -38.48
N GLN A 390 -18.99 -13.84 -37.41
CA GLN A 390 -19.57 -12.54 -37.06
C GLN A 390 -18.50 -11.59 -36.53
N VAL A 391 -18.40 -10.37 -37.09
CA VAL A 391 -17.61 -9.28 -36.54
C VAL A 391 -18.50 -8.06 -36.34
N LEU A 392 -18.63 -7.63 -35.08
CA LEU A 392 -19.44 -6.46 -34.71
C LEU A 392 -18.53 -5.24 -34.57
N LEU A 393 -18.88 -4.19 -35.30
CA LEU A 393 -18.35 -2.85 -35.08
C LEU A 393 -18.95 -2.28 -33.79
N PRO A 394 -18.25 -1.39 -33.05
CA PRO A 394 -18.87 -0.69 -31.93
C PRO A 394 -20.05 0.19 -32.40
N ARG A 395 -20.88 0.64 -31.45
CA ARG A 395 -21.91 1.65 -31.75
C ARG A 395 -21.23 2.92 -32.26
N ILE A 396 -21.71 3.44 -33.39
CA ILE A 396 -21.21 4.64 -34.06
C ILE A 396 -22.41 5.56 -34.27
N ASP A 397 -22.46 6.69 -33.56
CA ASP A 397 -23.63 7.57 -33.64
C ASP A 397 -23.60 8.43 -34.91
N VAL A 398 -24.56 8.19 -35.80
CA VAL A 398 -24.82 8.94 -37.03
C VAL A 398 -26.32 9.18 -37.13
N ALA A 399 -26.75 10.30 -37.70
CA ALA A 399 -28.16 10.50 -38.04
C ALA A 399 -28.65 9.38 -38.97
N SER A 400 -29.73 8.71 -38.59
CA SER A 400 -30.23 7.50 -39.27
C SER A 400 -30.70 7.78 -40.70
N GLY A 401 -30.58 6.78 -41.56
CA GLY A 401 -30.96 6.88 -42.98
C GLY A 401 -29.97 7.64 -43.89
N LEU A 402 -28.87 8.19 -43.37
CA LEU A 402 -27.82 8.76 -44.22
C LEU A 402 -26.98 7.65 -44.89
N PRO A 403 -26.72 7.71 -46.21
CA PRO A 403 -25.96 6.67 -46.90
C PRO A 403 -24.47 6.71 -46.52
N LEU A 404 -23.97 5.57 -46.06
CA LEU A 404 -22.58 5.38 -45.63
C LEU A 404 -21.84 4.43 -46.59
N LYS A 405 -20.52 4.30 -46.40
CA LYS A 405 -19.64 3.36 -47.10
C LYS A 405 -18.66 2.74 -46.10
N LEU A 406 -18.58 1.42 -46.09
CA LEU A 406 -17.61 0.65 -45.31
C LEU A 406 -16.40 0.33 -46.19
N GLU A 407 -15.21 0.76 -45.78
CA GLU A 407 -13.93 0.36 -46.40
C GLU A 407 -13.18 -0.58 -45.45
N ILE A 408 -12.98 -1.86 -45.84
CA ILE A 408 -12.19 -2.82 -45.07
C ILE A 408 -10.93 -3.21 -45.84
N TRP A 409 -9.78 -3.16 -45.19
CA TRP A 409 -8.53 -3.74 -45.68
C TRP A 409 -8.36 -5.11 -45.03
N LEU A 410 -8.62 -6.17 -45.80
CA LEU A 410 -8.59 -7.56 -45.35
C LEU A 410 -7.86 -8.49 -46.32
N ARG A 411 -7.54 -9.68 -45.82
CA ARG A 411 -7.06 -10.85 -46.57
C ARG A 411 -7.64 -12.10 -45.92
N LEU A 412 -8.29 -12.97 -46.69
CA LEU A 412 -8.63 -14.33 -46.27
C LEU A 412 -7.58 -15.27 -46.84
N ASP A 413 -6.89 -16.00 -45.99
CA ASP A 413 -5.98 -17.09 -46.35
C ASP A 413 -6.66 -18.45 -46.10
N ILE A 414 -6.86 -19.20 -47.18
CA ILE A 414 -7.37 -20.58 -47.16
C ILE A 414 -6.23 -21.57 -47.39
N GLY A 415 -6.01 -22.46 -46.41
CA GLY A 415 -4.97 -23.48 -46.46
C GLY A 415 -5.06 -24.43 -45.25
N PRO A 416 -5.04 -25.76 -45.45
CA PRO A 416 -5.28 -26.70 -44.35
C PRO A 416 -4.09 -26.77 -43.39
N GLU A 417 -2.87 -26.61 -43.92
CA GLU A 417 -1.64 -26.51 -43.11
C GLU A 417 -1.65 -25.23 -42.27
N THR A 418 -1.99 -24.08 -42.87
CA THR A 418 -2.11 -22.79 -42.17
C THR A 418 -3.13 -22.83 -41.03
N VAL A 419 -4.30 -23.45 -41.24
CA VAL A 419 -5.31 -23.64 -40.19
C VAL A 419 -4.78 -24.56 -39.08
N ALA A 420 -4.12 -25.67 -39.43
CA ALA A 420 -3.56 -26.61 -38.46
C ALA A 420 -2.43 -26.00 -37.60
N GLU A 421 -1.51 -25.24 -38.20
CA GLU A 421 -0.43 -24.54 -37.47
C GLU A 421 -0.98 -23.57 -36.41
N TYR A 422 -2.00 -22.77 -36.76
CA TYR A 422 -2.59 -21.81 -35.82
C TYR A 422 -3.42 -22.50 -34.72
N PHE A 423 -4.13 -23.59 -35.00
CA PHE A 423 -4.79 -24.39 -33.96
C PHE A 423 -3.78 -24.99 -32.96
N ALA A 424 -2.67 -25.56 -33.44
CA ALA A 424 -1.62 -26.12 -32.59
C ALA A 424 -0.95 -25.05 -31.71
N ALA A 425 -0.68 -23.87 -32.26
CA ALA A 425 -0.14 -22.73 -31.52
C ALA A 425 -1.08 -22.26 -30.39
N LEU A 426 -2.40 -22.21 -30.65
CA LEU A 426 -3.41 -21.82 -29.66
C LEU A 426 -3.45 -22.81 -28.48
N GLN A 427 -3.51 -24.12 -28.79
CA GLN A 427 -3.54 -25.18 -27.78
C GLN A 427 -2.27 -25.21 -26.91
N SER A 428 -1.09 -25.06 -27.53
CA SER A 428 0.18 -25.04 -26.80
C SER A 428 0.23 -23.89 -25.79
N ARG A 429 -0.18 -22.68 -26.19
CA ARG A 429 -0.17 -21.49 -25.34
C ARG A 429 -1.22 -21.56 -24.23
N GLN A 430 -2.40 -22.14 -24.48
CA GLN A 430 -3.39 -22.44 -23.44
C GLN A 430 -2.85 -23.43 -22.39
N ARG A 431 -2.19 -24.52 -22.79
CA ARG A 431 -1.55 -25.47 -21.86
C ARG A 431 -0.50 -24.79 -20.97
N THR A 432 0.33 -23.91 -21.53
CA THR A 432 1.32 -23.13 -20.75
C THR A 432 0.65 -22.17 -19.77
N ALA A 433 -0.42 -21.48 -20.18
CA ALA A 433 -1.17 -20.57 -19.31
C ALA A 433 -1.86 -21.31 -18.15
N PHE A 434 -2.44 -22.49 -18.42
CA PHE A 434 -3.06 -23.34 -17.41
C PHE A 434 -2.03 -23.82 -16.38
N ALA A 435 -0.89 -24.36 -16.84
CA ALA A 435 0.20 -24.81 -15.96
C ALA A 435 0.79 -23.68 -15.09
N LYS A 436 0.94 -22.46 -15.65
CA LYS A 436 1.39 -21.29 -14.86
C LYS A 436 0.36 -20.88 -13.79
N ARG A 437 -0.93 -20.88 -14.14
CA ARG A 437 -2.03 -20.54 -13.22
C ARG A 437 -2.20 -21.57 -12.12
N GLU A 438 -2.04 -22.85 -12.44
CA GLU A 438 -2.07 -23.97 -11.49
C GLU A 438 -0.86 -23.92 -10.52
N ALA A 439 0.35 -23.65 -11.03
CA ALA A 439 1.53 -23.47 -10.18
C ALA A 439 1.36 -22.30 -9.19
N GLN A 440 0.76 -21.18 -9.64
CA GLN A 440 0.52 -20.02 -8.80
C GLN A 440 -0.63 -20.23 -7.79
N LEU A 441 -1.61 -21.08 -8.10
CA LEU A 441 -2.63 -21.52 -7.14
C LEU A 441 -2.00 -22.37 -6.04
N ARG A 442 -1.20 -23.39 -6.41
CA ARG A 442 -0.50 -24.28 -5.46
C ARG A 442 0.46 -23.53 -4.54
N GLU A 443 1.14 -22.50 -5.04
CA GLU A 443 1.99 -21.65 -4.22
C GLU A 443 1.16 -20.80 -3.24
N THR A 444 0.01 -20.27 -3.67
CA THR A 444 -0.93 -19.55 -2.80
C THR A 444 -1.50 -20.46 -1.70
N GLU A 445 -1.85 -21.70 -2.03
CA GLU A 445 -2.36 -22.70 -1.09
C GLU A 445 -1.28 -23.13 -0.08
N ARG A 446 -0.02 -23.24 -0.50
CA ARG A 446 1.13 -23.48 0.40
C ARG A 446 1.40 -22.31 1.33
N GLN A 447 1.39 -21.08 0.82
CA GLN A 447 1.54 -19.88 1.63
C GLN A 447 0.39 -19.75 2.64
N ARG A 448 -0.84 -20.09 2.24
CA ARG A 448 -2.00 -20.17 3.15
C ARG A 448 -1.81 -21.24 4.22
N ALA A 449 -1.44 -22.47 3.87
CA ALA A 449 -1.23 -23.54 4.85
C ALA A 449 -0.05 -23.24 5.80
N ALA A 450 1.00 -22.58 5.31
CA ALA A 450 2.09 -22.07 6.14
C ALA A 450 1.61 -20.95 7.09
N LEU A 451 0.76 -20.02 6.61
CA LEU A 451 0.15 -18.98 7.43
C LEU A 451 -0.81 -19.53 8.48
N GLU A 452 -1.62 -20.55 8.18
CA GLU A 452 -2.52 -21.20 9.14
C GLU A 452 -1.75 -21.97 10.23
N ASN A 453 -0.64 -22.64 9.88
CA ASN A 453 0.25 -23.27 10.86
C ASN A 453 1.05 -22.24 11.68
N ASN A 454 1.56 -21.18 11.04
CA ASN A 454 2.22 -20.08 11.73
C ASN A 454 1.25 -19.34 12.67
N LEU A 455 -0.01 -19.17 12.28
CA LEU A 455 -1.05 -18.58 13.12
C LEU A 455 -1.28 -19.44 14.37
N ARG A 456 -1.43 -20.76 14.24
CA ARG A 456 -1.53 -21.66 15.40
C ARG A 456 -0.29 -21.59 16.30
N SER A 457 0.91 -21.63 15.72
CA SER A 457 2.14 -21.53 16.50
C SER A 457 2.28 -20.17 17.19
N LEU A 458 1.83 -19.08 16.56
CA LEU A 458 1.77 -17.75 17.14
C LEU A 458 0.66 -17.63 18.19
N GLU A 459 -0.46 -18.34 18.07
CA GLU A 459 -1.52 -18.39 19.10
C GLU A 459 -1.06 -19.18 20.33
N GLU A 460 -0.39 -20.31 20.14
CA GLU A 460 0.25 -21.09 21.23
C GLU A 460 1.37 -20.28 21.91
N GLN A 461 2.22 -19.59 21.13
CA GLN A 461 3.21 -18.67 21.66
C GLN A 461 2.56 -17.46 22.35
N ARG A 462 1.45 -16.91 21.84
CA ARG A 462 0.72 -15.81 22.48
C ARG A 462 0.14 -16.25 23.82
N LEU A 463 -0.44 -17.45 23.90
CA LEU A 463 -0.95 -18.00 25.17
C LEU A 463 0.19 -18.24 26.17
N SER A 464 1.33 -18.77 25.70
CA SER A 464 2.54 -18.95 26.51
C SER A 464 3.10 -17.61 27.02
N LEU A 465 3.13 -16.58 26.15
CA LEU A 465 3.57 -15.24 26.48
C LEU A 465 2.56 -14.47 27.34
N GLU A 466 1.25 -14.73 27.23
CA GLU A 466 0.22 -14.19 28.12
C GLU A 466 0.42 -14.73 29.54
N VAL A 467 0.65 -16.04 29.69
CA VAL A 467 0.97 -16.66 30.99
C VAL A 467 2.29 -16.12 31.56
N ALA A 468 3.37 -16.11 30.78
CA ALA A 468 4.67 -15.58 31.23
C ALA A 468 4.63 -14.07 31.52
N LEU A 469 3.77 -13.31 30.84
CA LEU A 469 3.55 -11.88 31.09
C LEU A 469 2.77 -11.66 32.39
N ASP A 470 1.79 -12.49 32.72
CA ASP A 470 1.10 -12.44 34.01
C ASP A 470 2.04 -12.84 35.17
N GLU A 471 2.89 -13.84 34.98
CA GLU A 471 3.94 -14.22 35.95
C GLU A 471 4.95 -13.08 36.16
N HIS A 472 5.52 -12.51 35.08
CA HIS A 472 6.42 -11.36 35.18
C HIS A 472 5.73 -10.08 35.66
N GLN A 473 4.42 -9.89 35.45
CA GLN A 473 3.67 -8.78 36.06
C GLN A 473 3.54 -8.96 37.57
N ALA A 474 3.34 -10.20 38.06
CA ALA A 474 3.35 -10.49 39.49
C ALA A 474 4.74 -10.24 40.12
N GLU A 475 5.82 -10.64 39.44
CA GLU A 475 7.20 -10.33 39.86
C GLU A 475 7.47 -8.81 39.85
N LEU A 476 7.06 -8.09 38.80
CA LEU A 476 7.19 -6.62 38.74
C LEU A 476 6.39 -5.92 39.84
N ALA A 477 5.22 -6.43 40.22
CA ALA A 477 4.45 -5.92 41.34
C ALA A 477 5.19 -6.14 42.68
N ALA A 478 5.79 -7.32 42.88
CA ALA A 478 6.60 -7.62 44.06
C ALA A 478 7.85 -6.72 44.12
N HIS A 479 8.61 -6.62 43.02
CA HIS A 479 9.81 -5.77 42.95
C HIS A 479 9.50 -4.28 43.11
N ARG A 480 8.37 -3.77 42.60
CA ARG A 480 7.94 -2.38 42.86
C ARG A 480 7.65 -2.14 44.35
N SER A 481 6.94 -3.07 45.00
CA SER A 481 6.66 -2.98 46.44
C SER A 481 7.94 -2.99 47.29
N GLU A 482 8.95 -3.76 46.88
CA GLU A 482 10.25 -3.82 47.54
C GLU A 482 11.11 -2.57 47.27
N LEU A 483 11.06 -2.02 46.04
CA LEU A 483 11.72 -0.75 45.70
C LEU A 483 11.14 0.41 46.53
N GLU A 484 9.80 0.50 46.63
CA GLU A 484 9.14 1.49 47.49
C GLU A 484 9.49 1.32 48.99
N ARG A 485 9.86 0.12 49.43
CA ARG A 485 10.34 -0.13 50.80
C ARG A 485 11.77 0.39 50.97
N LEU A 486 12.65 0.05 50.03
CA LEU A 486 14.06 0.47 50.04
C LEU A 486 14.23 1.98 49.89
N GLU A 487 13.46 2.66 49.03
CA GLU A 487 13.50 4.13 48.91
C GLU A 487 13.13 4.82 50.22
N ARG A 488 12.10 4.32 50.94
CA ARG A 488 11.72 4.80 52.27
C ARG A 488 12.85 4.58 53.28
N GLU A 489 13.46 3.40 53.30
CA GLU A 489 14.57 3.10 54.23
C GLU A 489 15.81 3.95 53.93
N VAL A 490 16.17 4.17 52.67
CA VAL A 490 17.29 5.05 52.27
C VAL A 490 17.01 6.50 52.66
N TRP A 491 15.79 6.99 52.43
CA TRP A 491 15.39 8.35 52.79
C TRP A 491 15.35 8.56 54.30
N GLU A 492 14.73 7.63 55.06
CA GLU A 492 14.74 7.67 56.52
C GLU A 492 16.18 7.59 57.06
N ASN A 493 17.05 6.76 56.48
CA ASN A 493 18.45 6.69 56.90
C ASN A 493 19.22 8.00 56.61
N ARG A 494 18.91 8.72 55.53
CA ARG A 494 19.49 10.05 55.26
C ARG A 494 19.06 11.07 56.33
N VAL A 495 17.78 11.09 56.71
CA VAL A 495 17.27 11.97 57.78
C VAL A 495 17.80 11.57 59.16
N ARG A 496 17.83 10.26 59.47
CA ARG A 496 18.41 9.72 60.71
C ARG A 496 19.90 10.06 60.84
N ARG A 497 20.69 10.00 59.75
CA ARG A 497 22.11 10.42 59.76
C ARG A 497 22.28 11.90 60.12
N ALA A 498 21.43 12.79 59.61
CA ALA A 498 21.45 14.21 59.98
C ALA A 498 21.08 14.42 61.46
N ASP A 499 20.04 13.76 61.96
CA ASP A 499 19.65 13.83 63.39
C ASP A 499 20.74 13.22 64.30
N PHE A 500 21.44 12.18 63.85
CA PHE A 500 22.58 11.59 64.56
C PHE A 500 23.80 12.52 64.58
N ALA A 501 24.13 13.17 63.46
CA ALA A 501 25.21 14.15 63.37
C ALA A 501 24.95 15.36 64.29
N ALA A 502 23.72 15.89 64.29
CA ALA A 502 23.30 16.96 65.20
C ALA A 502 23.46 16.55 66.68
N ARG A 503 23.01 15.35 67.06
CA ARG A 503 23.21 14.80 68.42
C ARG A 503 24.68 14.51 68.74
N LEU A 504 25.50 14.15 67.76
CA LEU A 504 26.93 13.93 67.96
C LEU A 504 27.61 15.27 68.28
N LYS A 505 27.33 16.30 67.48
CA LYS A 505 27.81 17.68 67.67
C LYS A 505 27.35 18.29 69.01
N GLU A 506 26.12 18.01 69.41
CA GLU A 506 25.56 18.38 70.73
C GLU A 506 26.26 17.62 71.88
N ARG A 507 26.58 16.32 71.69
CA ARG A 507 27.39 15.54 72.64
C ARG A 507 28.86 15.93 72.66
N GLU A 508 29.47 16.30 71.55
CA GLU A 508 30.86 16.77 71.47
C GLU A 508 31.01 18.09 72.21
N LYS A 509 30.05 19.01 72.04
CA LYS A 509 29.93 20.22 72.86
C LYS A 509 29.81 19.88 74.35
N TRP A 510 28.91 18.95 74.70
CA TRP A 510 28.75 18.51 76.09
C TRP A 510 30.00 17.81 76.67
N ILE A 511 30.76 17.08 75.83
CA ILE A 511 32.04 16.46 76.19
C ILE A 511 33.13 17.52 76.37
N THR A 512 33.16 18.57 75.55
CA THR A 512 34.09 19.71 75.74
C THR A 512 33.77 20.45 77.05
N GLU A 513 32.48 20.74 77.30
CA GLU A 513 31.99 21.32 78.55
C GLU A 513 32.28 20.43 79.78
N LEU A 514 32.34 19.10 79.61
CA LEU A 514 32.77 18.15 80.65
C LEU A 514 34.30 18.02 80.80
N GLN A 515 35.09 18.21 79.73
CA GLN A 515 36.55 18.15 79.77
C GLN A 515 37.17 19.38 80.45
N GLU A 516 36.48 20.53 80.43
CA GLU A 516 36.82 21.69 81.27
C GLU A 516 36.28 21.59 82.70
N SER A 517 35.39 20.63 82.98
CA SER A 517 34.79 20.39 84.30
C SER A 517 35.73 19.69 85.29
N LEU A 518 35.46 19.88 86.59
CA LEU A 518 36.38 19.61 87.70
C LEU A 518 36.81 18.14 87.88
N VAL A 519 36.09 17.18 87.28
CA VAL A 519 36.31 15.74 87.49
C VAL A 519 37.61 15.24 86.83
N TRP A 520 38.04 15.83 85.71
CA TRP A 520 39.25 15.40 84.99
C TRP A 520 40.57 15.76 85.70
N LYS A 521 40.52 16.48 86.83
CA LYS A 521 41.71 16.90 87.60
C LYS A 521 42.19 15.87 88.64
N ALA A 522 41.44 14.78 88.89
CA ALA A 522 41.74 13.82 89.95
C ALA A 522 42.57 12.59 89.50
N ALA A 523 42.39 12.07 88.28
CA ALA A 523 43.04 10.83 87.80
C ALA A 523 44.46 11.08 87.21
N LYS A 524 45.29 11.86 87.91
CA LYS A 524 46.49 12.51 87.34
C LYS A 524 47.86 11.78 87.39
N PRO A 525 47.98 10.45 87.63
CA PRO A 525 49.24 9.76 87.40
C PRO A 525 49.13 8.58 86.41
N LEU A 526 49.46 8.81 85.13
CA LEU A 526 50.22 7.83 84.32
C LEU A 526 50.73 8.35 82.97
N TRP A 527 50.01 9.23 82.26
CA TRP A 527 50.49 9.81 80.99
C TRP A 527 50.99 11.25 81.17
N LYS A 528 52.31 11.42 81.01
CA LYS A 528 53.07 12.66 81.22
C LYS A 528 54.19 12.69 80.17
N ALA A 529 54.40 13.85 79.52
CA ALA A 529 55.26 14.04 78.34
C ALA A 529 54.77 13.26 77.09
N GLU A 530 54.89 13.76 75.86
CA GLU A 530 55.32 15.07 75.32
C GLU A 530 54.38 15.40 74.12
N ARG A 531 54.20 16.63 73.65
CA ARG A 531 55.17 17.72 73.47
C ARG A 531 54.48 19.10 73.41
N HIS A 532 55.24 20.17 73.57
CA HIS A 532 54.75 21.55 73.77
C HIS A 532 54.94 22.45 72.52
N LEU A 533 54.09 23.49 72.38
CA LEU A 533 54.27 24.70 71.55
C LEU A 533 54.17 24.50 70.01
N SER A 534 53.72 25.46 69.17
CA SER A 534 52.94 26.70 69.39
C SER A 534 52.55 27.36 68.06
N ARG A 535 51.33 27.92 67.97
CA ARG A 535 51.11 29.33 67.55
C ARG A 535 49.67 29.81 67.83
N ARG A 536 49.52 31.13 68.00
CA ARG A 536 48.26 31.86 68.26
C ARG A 536 47.81 32.63 67.00
N LYS A 537 46.59 33.17 67.08
CA LYS A 537 45.92 34.15 66.17
C LYS A 537 45.25 33.53 64.94
N ALA A 538 44.11 34.03 64.46
CA ALA A 538 43.24 35.13 64.95
C ALA A 538 41.74 34.79 64.79
N ALA A 539 40.87 35.57 65.42
CA ALA A 539 39.42 35.51 65.21
C ALA A 539 38.97 36.47 64.09
N THR A 540 37.90 36.08 63.39
CA THR A 540 37.09 36.88 62.45
C THR A 540 35.67 36.26 62.43
N PRO A 541 34.61 36.99 61.99
CA PRO A 541 33.45 37.18 62.86
C PRO A 541 32.23 36.28 62.57
N GLU A 542 31.25 36.32 63.48
CA GLU A 542 29.89 35.79 63.26
C GLU A 542 29.13 36.59 62.18
N PRO A 543 28.48 35.93 61.20
CA PRO A 543 27.38 36.50 60.42
C PRO A 543 26.07 36.53 61.24
N ALA A 544 25.16 37.44 60.92
CA ALA A 544 23.92 37.62 61.67
C ALA A 544 22.69 36.92 61.05
N ALA A 545 21.83 36.38 61.93
CA ALA A 545 20.39 36.12 61.74
C ALA A 545 19.93 35.25 60.55
N ASP A 546 20.05 33.92 60.69
CA ASP A 546 19.34 32.93 59.88
C ASP A 546 17.80 32.96 60.13
N GLU A 547 16.99 33.62 59.29
CA GLU A 547 15.52 33.53 59.34
C GLU A 547 14.97 32.39 58.45
N ILE A 548 14.01 31.62 58.99
CA ILE A 548 13.26 30.60 58.24
C ILE A 548 11.93 31.19 57.77
N VAL A 549 11.71 31.19 56.45
CA VAL A 549 10.51 31.68 55.79
C VAL A 549 9.67 30.49 55.32
N PHE A 550 8.38 30.48 55.62
CA PHE A 550 7.48 29.38 55.27
C PHE A 550 6.05 29.85 55.00
N ALA A 551 5.26 28.99 54.35
CA ALA A 551 3.80 29.05 54.39
C ALA A 551 3.19 27.63 54.28
N LEU A 552 1.90 27.52 54.56
CA LEU A 552 1.10 26.33 54.33
C LEU A 552 0.06 26.60 53.26
N ASP A 553 -0.01 25.70 52.27
CA ASP A 553 -1.10 25.64 51.29
C ASP A 553 -2.30 24.86 51.87
N GLY A 554 -2.06 24.00 52.86
CA GLY A 554 -3.08 23.18 53.50
C GLY A 554 -2.70 22.67 54.90
N PRO A 555 -3.70 22.33 55.74
CA PRO A 555 -5.13 22.27 55.42
C PRO A 555 -5.85 23.61 55.64
N GLY A 556 -6.86 23.89 54.81
CA GLY A 556 -7.76 25.04 55.02
C GLY A 556 -8.66 24.93 56.27
N VAL A 557 -8.78 23.74 56.88
CA VAL A 557 -9.47 23.53 58.16
C VAL A 557 -8.71 22.49 59.00
N TRP A 558 -8.30 22.87 60.21
CA TRP A 558 -7.59 22.02 61.17
C TRP A 558 -8.54 21.11 61.96
N ASN A 559 -9.34 20.33 61.23
CA ASN A 559 -10.35 19.44 61.79
C ASN A 559 -9.73 18.10 62.17
N ALA A 560 -9.72 17.77 63.47
CA ALA A 560 -9.18 16.50 63.94
C ALA A 560 -10.08 15.29 63.60
N ARG A 561 -11.33 15.48 63.14
CA ARG A 561 -12.27 14.40 62.72
C ARG A 561 -11.83 13.58 61.48
N ARG A 562 -10.58 13.69 61.06
CA ARG A 562 -9.93 12.80 60.09
C ARG A 562 -8.78 12.09 60.80
N ASN A 563 -8.66 10.78 60.60
CA ASN A 563 -7.62 9.93 61.21
C ASN A 563 -6.18 10.40 60.91
N SER A 564 -6.00 11.29 59.95
CA SER A 564 -4.79 12.06 59.73
C SER A 564 -5.11 13.48 59.23
N VAL A 565 -4.30 14.44 59.63
CA VAL A 565 -4.20 15.78 59.02
C VAL A 565 -3.00 15.78 58.09
N GLU A 566 -3.18 16.29 56.87
CA GLU A 566 -2.10 16.44 55.90
C GLU A 566 -1.68 17.91 55.83
N LEU A 567 -0.43 18.18 56.16
CA LEU A 567 0.19 19.49 56.04
C LEU A 567 0.93 19.54 54.70
N THR A 568 0.56 20.51 53.87
CA THR A 568 1.26 20.83 52.61
C THR A 568 1.68 22.28 52.66
N GLY A 569 2.93 22.55 52.28
CA GLY A 569 3.50 23.88 52.40
C GLY A 569 4.85 23.98 51.71
N TRP A 570 5.55 25.07 52.03
CA TRP A 570 6.93 25.31 51.63
C TRP A 570 7.69 26.01 52.75
N CYS A 571 9.01 25.78 52.84
CA CYS A 571 9.87 26.29 53.90
C CYS A 571 11.31 26.39 53.40
N PHE A 572 11.96 27.54 53.58
CA PHE A 572 13.38 27.74 53.25
C PHE A 572 14.03 28.81 54.15
N THR A 573 15.37 28.86 54.17
CA THR A 573 16.16 29.88 54.87
C THR A 573 16.45 31.06 53.96
N ARG A 574 16.15 32.30 54.38
CA ARG A 574 16.48 33.49 53.57
C ARG A 574 17.97 33.84 53.76
N GLY A 575 18.81 33.48 52.80
CA GLY A 575 20.26 33.76 52.85
C GLY A 575 21.07 32.89 53.83
N GLY A 576 20.45 31.87 54.42
CA GLY A 576 21.06 30.90 55.33
C GLY A 576 21.17 29.49 54.72
N PRO A 577 21.84 28.54 55.38
CA PRO A 577 22.11 27.20 54.84
C PRO A 577 20.83 26.40 54.57
N GLN A 578 20.75 25.72 53.43
CA GLN A 578 19.55 25.04 52.94
C GLN A 578 18.91 24.10 53.99
N ILE A 579 17.58 24.18 54.10
CA ILE A 579 16.76 23.20 54.84
C ILE A 579 16.92 21.82 54.19
N VAL A 580 17.29 20.82 54.98
CA VAL A 580 17.46 19.41 54.55
C VAL A 580 16.32 18.50 55.02
N GLY A 581 15.43 19.02 55.87
CA GLY A 581 14.24 18.29 56.31
C GLY A 581 13.27 19.13 57.13
N VAL A 582 12.01 18.73 57.10
CA VAL A 582 10.91 19.26 57.94
C VAL A 582 10.30 18.09 58.70
N ARG A 583 9.84 18.31 59.93
CA ARG A 583 9.12 17.30 60.74
C ARG A 583 8.01 17.93 61.55
N ALA A 584 6.98 17.15 61.88
CA ALA A 584 6.04 17.49 62.94
C ALA A 584 6.32 16.67 64.20
N LYS A 585 6.26 17.32 65.37
CA LYS A 585 6.21 16.65 66.68
C LYS A 585 4.79 16.64 67.23
N ILE A 586 4.42 15.52 67.85
CA ILE A 586 3.28 15.39 68.75
C ILE A 586 3.80 14.74 70.04
N GLY A 587 3.82 15.50 71.13
CA GLY A 587 4.45 15.09 72.39
C GLY A 587 5.91 14.69 72.19
N ARG A 588 6.23 13.40 72.34
CA ARG A 588 7.57 12.82 72.12
C ARG A 588 7.78 12.17 70.74
N LYS A 589 6.72 12.01 69.93
CA LYS A 589 6.81 11.41 68.59
C LYS A 589 7.18 12.47 67.56
N SER A 590 7.99 12.09 66.57
CA SER A 590 8.36 12.93 65.41
C SER A 590 7.95 12.23 64.11
N TYR A 591 7.40 12.98 63.17
CA TYR A 591 6.98 12.51 61.84
C TYR A 591 7.67 13.39 60.79
N PHE A 592 8.50 12.81 59.92
CA PHE A 592 9.29 13.57 58.95
C PHE A 592 8.51 13.78 57.64
N ALA A 593 8.53 15.01 57.13
CA ALA A 593 7.85 15.40 55.90
C ALA A 593 8.64 14.96 54.66
N ARG A 594 7.95 14.61 53.57
CA ARG A 594 8.56 14.53 52.23
C ARG A 594 8.90 15.94 51.78
N TYR A 595 10.05 16.43 52.21
CA TYR A 595 10.65 17.72 51.86
C TYR A 595 11.46 17.60 50.55
N GLY A 596 11.57 18.70 49.79
CA GLY A 596 12.24 18.72 48.48
C GLY A 596 11.28 18.74 47.28
N LEU A 597 10.00 19.03 47.49
CA LEU A 597 9.00 19.10 46.42
C LEU A 597 9.13 20.41 45.62
N GLN A 598 8.91 20.33 44.31
CA GLN A 598 9.15 21.46 43.41
C GLN A 598 8.07 22.55 43.53
N ARG A 599 8.49 23.82 43.64
CA ARG A 599 7.63 25.02 43.84
C ARG A 599 8.05 26.18 42.94
N ALA A 600 7.75 26.04 41.65
CA ALA A 600 8.00 27.06 40.62
C ALA A 600 7.16 28.33 40.78
N ASP A 601 6.11 28.28 41.60
CA ASP A 601 5.30 29.42 42.06
C ASP A 601 6.07 30.26 43.09
N VAL A 602 6.59 29.62 44.15
CA VAL A 602 7.38 30.26 45.22
C VAL A 602 8.66 30.88 44.66
N ALA A 603 9.34 30.16 43.74
CA ALA A 603 10.55 30.63 43.08
C ALA A 603 10.35 31.90 42.21
N LYS A 604 9.13 32.15 41.72
CA LYS A 604 8.81 33.40 40.99
C LYS A 604 8.59 34.59 41.93
N MET A 605 8.18 34.36 43.18
CA MET A 605 7.93 35.42 44.16
C MET A 605 9.20 35.86 44.90
N ALA A 606 10.15 34.95 45.13
CA ALA A 606 11.40 35.19 45.83
C ALA A 606 12.59 35.22 44.85
N MET A 607 12.65 36.27 44.02
CA MET A 607 13.35 36.36 42.71
C MET A 607 14.87 36.09 42.63
N THR A 608 15.57 35.62 43.68
CA THR A 608 17.04 35.40 43.64
C THR A 608 17.58 34.16 44.37
N ASP A 609 16.75 33.33 45.02
CA ASP A 609 17.25 32.22 45.85
C ASP A 609 16.95 30.82 45.25
N PRO A 610 17.97 30.04 44.84
CA PRO A 610 17.78 28.70 44.27
C PRO A 610 17.09 27.69 45.19
N ALA A 611 17.16 27.85 46.52
CA ALA A 611 16.54 26.93 47.48
C ALA A 611 15.00 26.98 47.40
N THR A 612 14.43 28.07 46.88
CA THR A 612 12.98 28.25 46.72
C THR A 612 12.36 27.18 45.81
N LEU A 613 13.05 26.78 44.73
CA LEU A 613 12.50 25.88 43.71
C LEU A 613 12.19 24.48 44.24
N TYR A 614 12.87 24.03 45.29
CA TYR A 614 12.65 22.72 45.94
C TYR A 614 12.24 22.87 47.43
N SER A 615 11.66 24.01 47.80
CA SER A 615 11.27 24.34 49.18
C SER A 615 10.00 23.63 49.67
N GLY A 616 9.28 22.92 48.80
CA GLY A 616 7.98 22.31 49.10
C GLY A 616 8.07 21.07 49.99
N PHE A 617 7.02 20.84 50.77
CA PHE A 617 6.85 19.62 51.57
C PHE A 617 5.40 19.13 51.64
N SER A 618 5.24 17.81 51.81
CA SER A 618 3.99 17.20 52.28
C SER A 618 4.26 16.28 53.48
N LEU A 619 3.36 16.31 54.46
CA LEU A 619 3.42 15.48 55.66
C LEU A 619 2.01 15.08 56.12
N ARG A 620 1.68 13.79 56.01
CA ARG A 620 0.47 13.22 56.60
C ARG A 620 0.73 12.80 58.06
N ILE A 621 0.16 13.54 59.00
CA ILE A 621 0.28 13.35 60.44
C ILE A 621 -0.92 12.54 60.95
N PRO A 622 -0.74 11.36 61.57
CA PRO A 622 -1.85 10.63 62.17
C PRO A 622 -2.39 11.40 63.39
N VAL A 623 -3.71 11.55 63.45
CA VAL A 623 -4.41 12.26 64.51
C VAL A 623 -4.99 11.24 65.48
N THR A 624 -4.52 11.26 66.73
CA THR A 624 -5.07 10.45 67.83
C THR A 624 -5.90 11.33 68.78
N PRO A 625 -6.75 10.75 69.64
CA PRO A 625 -7.41 11.51 70.72
C PRO A 625 -6.44 12.19 71.70
N GLU A 626 -5.19 11.74 71.75
CA GLU A 626 -4.08 12.34 72.52
C GLU A 626 -3.42 13.53 71.81
N THR A 627 -3.72 13.74 70.52
CA THR A 627 -3.09 14.76 69.69
C THR A 627 -3.76 16.12 69.91
N SER A 628 -3.37 16.80 70.98
CA SER A 628 -3.83 18.16 71.29
C SER A 628 -3.07 19.25 70.53
N VAL A 629 -1.77 19.06 70.27
CA VAL A 629 -0.87 20.05 69.65
C VAL A 629 0.10 19.39 68.65
N ILE A 630 0.27 20.03 67.50
CA ILE A 630 1.27 19.75 66.46
C ILE A 630 2.33 20.86 66.47
N ARG A 631 3.62 20.48 66.50
CA ARG A 631 4.77 21.39 66.36
C ARG A 631 5.54 21.07 65.08
N LEU A 632 5.45 21.91 64.06
CA LEU A 632 6.27 21.81 62.86
C LEU A 632 7.66 22.39 63.14
N GLU A 633 8.71 21.62 62.86
CA GLU A 633 10.12 21.99 63.00
C GLU A 633 10.86 21.75 61.68
N ALA A 634 11.93 22.51 61.41
CA ALA A 634 12.81 22.31 60.25
C ALA A 634 14.28 22.29 60.66
N ILE A 635 15.13 21.68 59.83
CA ILE A 635 16.57 21.53 60.08
C ILE A 635 17.38 21.88 58.82
N THR A 636 18.47 22.61 59.01
CA THR A 636 19.49 22.92 57.99
C THR A 636 20.61 21.89 58.02
N HIS A 637 21.50 21.88 57.02
CA HIS A 637 22.72 21.07 57.10
C HIS A 637 23.52 21.45 58.37
N ASP A 638 23.87 20.45 59.19
CA ASP A 638 24.59 20.56 60.46
C ASP A 638 24.07 21.56 61.53
N GLY A 639 22.80 21.99 61.42
CA GLY A 639 22.12 22.88 62.36
C GLY A 639 21.18 22.14 63.33
N PRO A 640 20.69 22.83 64.39
CA PRO A 640 19.64 22.30 65.26
C PRO A 640 18.27 22.35 64.59
N TRP A 641 17.35 21.50 65.04
CA TRP A 641 15.93 21.62 64.68
C TRP A 641 15.33 22.90 65.28
N ARG A 642 14.77 23.77 64.42
CA ARG A 642 14.12 25.03 64.80
C ARG A 642 12.61 24.92 64.62
N LEU A 643 11.84 25.53 65.52
CA LEU A 643 10.37 25.58 65.42
C LEU A 643 9.94 26.49 64.26
N VAL A 644 8.95 26.04 63.50
CA VAL A 644 8.34 26.74 62.35
C VAL A 644 6.91 27.14 62.68
N LEU A 645 6.10 26.21 63.21
CA LEU A 645 4.69 26.45 63.57
C LEU A 645 4.28 25.59 64.77
N GLU A 646 3.38 26.11 65.61
CA GLU A 646 2.68 25.34 66.64
C GLU A 646 1.16 25.56 66.51
N HIS A 647 0.37 24.47 66.49
CA HIS A 647 -1.08 24.54 66.25
C HIS A 647 -1.84 23.42 66.97
N SER A 648 -3.06 23.70 67.44
CA SER A 648 -3.88 22.78 68.26
C SER A 648 -5.02 22.13 67.47
N LEU A 649 -5.43 20.91 67.84
CA LEU A 649 -6.45 20.13 67.11
C LEU A 649 -7.72 19.82 67.93
N ALA A 650 -8.89 19.86 67.27
CA ALA A 650 -10.22 19.66 67.86
C ALA A 650 -10.77 18.23 67.68
N ALA A 651 -10.61 17.39 68.73
CA ALA A 651 -10.60 15.91 68.74
C ALA A 651 -11.83 15.10 68.20
N PRO A 652 -11.64 13.81 67.82
CA PRO A 652 -12.71 12.88 67.41
C PRO A 652 -12.75 11.50 68.14
N ALA A 653 -13.67 10.63 67.72
CA ALA A 653 -13.83 9.24 68.21
C ALA A 653 -13.11 8.16 67.34
N PRO A 654 -12.85 6.92 67.86
CA PRO A 654 -11.83 6.00 67.31
C PRO A 654 -12.40 4.57 66.93
N PRO A 655 -11.62 3.45 66.81
CA PRO A 655 -11.03 2.98 65.53
C PRO A 655 -11.12 1.43 65.33
N ARG A 656 -10.34 0.83 64.37
CA ARG A 656 -9.71 -0.53 64.45
C ARG A 656 -8.70 -0.82 63.31
N HIS A 657 -7.99 -1.97 63.35
CA HIS A 657 -6.70 -2.29 62.66
C HIS A 657 -6.67 -3.75 62.08
N ARG A 658 -5.60 -4.45 61.61
CA ARG A 658 -4.13 -4.43 61.89
C ARG A 658 -3.31 -5.37 60.94
N SER A 659 -1.98 -5.18 60.83
CA SER A 659 -0.91 -6.19 60.51
C SER A 659 -0.77 -6.77 59.06
N THR A 660 0.20 -7.63 58.70
CA THR A 660 1.70 -7.49 58.53
C THR A 660 2.38 -8.89 58.31
N SER A 661 3.49 -9.15 57.58
CA SER A 661 4.27 -8.47 56.50
C SER A 661 5.60 -9.23 56.17
N ALA A 662 6.14 -9.14 54.93
CA ALA A 662 7.54 -9.46 54.49
C ALA A 662 7.94 -10.98 54.41
N PRO A 663 9.12 -11.40 53.84
CA PRO A 663 10.28 -10.68 53.25
C PRO A 663 10.76 -11.17 51.84
N ALA A 664 11.98 -10.80 51.39
CA ALA A 664 12.53 -11.00 50.02
C ALA A 664 13.98 -11.60 49.95
N ILE A 665 14.48 -11.93 48.73
CA ILE A 665 15.81 -12.52 48.39
C ILE A 665 16.39 -11.91 47.07
N GLU A 666 17.71 -12.07 46.83
CA GLU A 666 18.56 -11.44 45.77
C GLU A 666 18.65 -12.20 44.40
N PRO A 667 19.12 -11.57 43.30
CA PRO A 667 19.11 -12.14 41.93
C PRO A 667 20.47 -12.70 41.37
N PRO A 668 20.45 -13.57 40.34
CA PRO A 668 21.62 -14.18 39.65
C PRO A 668 22.03 -13.48 38.31
N PRO A 669 23.14 -13.90 37.62
CA PRO A 669 23.76 -13.15 36.52
C PRO A 669 23.34 -13.55 35.07
N THR A 670 23.92 -12.87 34.07
CA THR A 670 23.48 -12.81 32.66
C THR A 670 24.24 -13.69 31.66
N GLU A 671 23.56 -14.09 30.57
CA GLU A 671 24.14 -14.71 29.36
C GLU A 671 24.12 -13.75 28.13
N ARG A 672 24.58 -14.23 26.97
CA ARG A 672 24.75 -13.47 25.71
C ARG A 672 23.67 -13.80 24.67
N LEU A 673 23.47 -12.87 23.72
CA LEU A 673 22.57 -13.01 22.57
C LEU A 673 23.33 -12.94 21.23
N ASP A 674 22.65 -13.35 20.15
CA ASP A 674 23.23 -13.71 18.85
C ASP A 674 23.39 -12.55 17.82
N ARG A 675 23.75 -12.92 16.58
CA ARG A 675 24.47 -12.12 15.57
C ARG A 675 23.62 -11.13 14.74
N PRO A 676 24.25 -10.05 14.20
CA PRO A 676 23.68 -9.18 13.15
C PRO A 676 24.02 -9.65 11.72
N ILE A 677 23.34 -9.04 10.73
CA ILE A 677 23.39 -9.36 9.29
C ILE A 677 24.47 -8.56 8.55
N HIS A 678 25.37 -9.22 7.82
CA HIS A 678 26.26 -8.60 6.82
C HIS A 678 26.54 -9.55 5.65
N ALA A 679 26.13 -9.18 4.43
CA ALA A 679 26.23 -10.06 3.25
C ALA A 679 27.67 -10.35 2.76
N ASN A 680 28.65 -9.48 3.04
CA ASN A 680 30.03 -9.59 2.53
C ASN A 680 31.09 -9.98 3.61
N GLY A 681 30.70 -10.71 4.65
CA GLY A 681 31.59 -11.69 5.32
C GLY A 681 32.78 -11.21 6.19
N SER A 682 33.17 -9.93 6.20
CA SER A 682 34.22 -9.42 7.10
C SER A 682 33.82 -8.14 7.84
N GLN A 683 33.76 -8.20 9.17
CA GLN A 683 33.73 -6.99 10.00
C GLN A 683 35.07 -6.22 9.89
N PRO A 684 35.06 -4.88 10.06
CA PRO A 684 36.30 -4.10 10.06
C PRO A 684 37.28 -4.56 11.15
N VAL A 685 38.57 -4.56 10.83
CA VAL A 685 39.64 -4.92 11.78
C VAL A 685 39.95 -3.70 12.65
N LEU A 686 39.69 -3.80 13.95
CA LEU A 686 39.79 -2.67 14.89
C LEU A 686 40.92 -2.88 15.90
N TYR A 687 41.79 -1.88 16.07
CA TYR A 687 43.07 -1.99 16.75
C TYR A 687 43.03 -1.36 18.16
N PRO A 688 43.12 -2.16 19.24
CA PRO A 688 43.18 -1.62 20.59
C PRO A 688 44.56 -1.01 20.87
N ASN A 689 44.59 0.14 21.54
CA ASN A 689 45.78 0.71 22.21
C ASN A 689 47.05 0.89 21.35
N VAL A 690 46.91 1.31 20.09
CA VAL A 690 48.03 1.66 19.20
C VAL A 690 48.74 2.93 19.68
N SER A 691 50.08 2.90 19.76
CA SER A 691 50.93 4.08 19.94
C SER A 691 51.41 4.65 18.59
N ALA A 692 51.89 5.91 18.59
CA ALA A 692 52.30 6.60 17.37
C ALA A 692 53.37 5.88 16.56
N ASP A 693 54.34 5.26 17.24
CA ASP A 693 55.46 4.55 16.61
C ASP A 693 55.05 3.18 16.03
N GLU A 694 53.87 2.66 16.39
CA GLU A 694 53.30 1.40 15.86
C GLU A 694 52.46 1.60 14.60
N VAL A 695 52.05 2.83 14.27
CA VAL A 695 51.16 3.11 13.12
C VAL A 695 51.76 2.66 11.78
N LEU A 696 53.02 3.03 11.51
CA LEU A 696 53.70 2.58 10.28
C LEU A 696 53.96 1.06 10.26
N PRO A 697 54.48 0.42 11.34
CA PRO A 697 54.59 -1.04 11.41
C PRO A 697 53.28 -1.79 11.12
N LEU A 698 52.13 -1.31 11.62
CA LEU A 698 50.82 -1.92 11.40
C LEU A 698 50.29 -1.71 9.97
N LEU A 699 50.55 -0.54 9.37
CA LEU A 699 50.17 -0.24 7.98
C LEU A 699 51.14 -0.83 6.94
N GLY A 700 52.37 -1.14 7.33
CA GLY A 700 53.44 -1.64 6.45
C GLY A 700 53.02 -2.77 5.51
N PRO A 701 52.37 -3.86 5.98
CA PRO A 701 51.87 -4.93 5.13
C PRO A 701 50.86 -4.44 4.07
N HIS A 702 49.94 -3.56 4.45
CA HIS A 702 48.94 -2.99 3.55
C HIS A 702 49.55 -2.03 2.52
N ILE A 703 50.57 -1.25 2.92
CA ILE A 703 51.38 -0.40 2.03
C ILE A 703 52.10 -1.26 0.98
N GLN A 704 52.79 -2.33 1.38
CA GLN A 704 53.45 -3.24 0.44
C GLN A 704 52.44 -3.96 -0.48
N GLN A 705 51.31 -4.40 0.05
CA GLN A 705 50.25 -5.03 -0.74
C GLN A 705 49.59 -4.07 -1.72
N HIS A 706 49.44 -2.77 -1.39
CA HIS A 706 48.97 -1.76 -2.34
C HIS A 706 50.03 -1.48 -3.43
N LEU A 707 51.29 -1.23 -3.05
CA LEU A 707 52.39 -0.99 -3.99
C LEU A 707 52.62 -2.15 -4.97
N ALA A 708 52.32 -3.39 -4.58
CA ALA A 708 52.40 -4.57 -5.45
C ALA A 708 51.23 -4.70 -6.44
N ARG A 709 50.14 -3.92 -6.28
CA ARG A 709 48.94 -3.93 -7.14
C ARG A 709 48.78 -2.65 -7.98
N ALA A 710 49.22 -1.50 -7.46
CA ALA A 710 48.93 -0.18 -8.02
C ALA A 710 50.03 0.28 -9.00
N ASN A 711 49.64 0.84 -10.14
CA ASN A 711 50.58 1.23 -11.23
C ASN A 711 50.48 2.74 -11.54
N VAL A 712 50.34 3.55 -10.48
CA VAL A 712 49.73 4.88 -10.54
C VAL A 712 50.74 5.97 -10.96
N THR A 713 50.93 6.14 -12.26
CA THR A 713 51.57 7.35 -12.81
C THR A 713 50.61 8.54 -12.90
N LYS A 714 49.29 8.30 -12.79
CA LYS A 714 48.24 9.31 -12.72
C LYS A 714 47.05 8.75 -11.91
N PRO A 715 46.69 9.31 -10.74
CA PRO A 715 45.52 8.87 -9.98
C PRO A 715 44.22 9.30 -10.67
N ILE A 716 43.15 8.54 -10.42
CA ILE A 716 41.80 8.80 -10.90
C ILE A 716 40.94 9.44 -9.79
N ILE A 717 41.04 8.91 -8.57
CA ILE A 717 40.35 9.43 -7.37
C ILE A 717 41.36 10.03 -6.40
N THR A 718 41.10 11.24 -5.90
CA THR A 718 41.79 11.78 -4.72
C THR A 718 40.89 11.66 -3.49
N VAL A 719 41.30 10.89 -2.49
CA VAL A 719 40.67 10.88 -1.16
C VAL A 719 41.18 12.08 -0.36
N ILE A 720 40.28 12.84 0.24
CA ILE A 720 40.53 14.05 1.04
C ILE A 720 40.17 13.75 2.50
N THR A 721 41.11 14.01 3.41
CA THR A 721 40.94 13.79 4.85
C THR A 721 41.50 14.98 5.66
N PRO A 722 40.64 15.92 6.07
CA PRO A 722 40.96 16.87 7.14
C PRO A 722 41.28 16.11 8.44
N THR A 723 42.25 16.58 9.20
CA THR A 723 42.84 15.86 10.35
C THR A 723 43.02 16.79 11.55
N PHE A 724 42.60 16.38 12.76
CA PHE A 724 42.79 17.19 13.98
C PHE A 724 42.88 16.33 15.26
N ASN A 725 44.08 16.22 15.85
CA ASN A 725 44.39 15.44 17.06
C ASN A 725 43.91 13.97 17.01
N THR A 726 43.93 13.38 15.81
CA THR A 726 43.41 12.04 15.52
C THR A 726 44.22 10.96 16.25
N ALA A 727 43.52 10.08 16.98
CA ALA A 727 44.17 9.02 17.76
C ALA A 727 44.95 8.03 16.85
N PRO A 728 46.13 7.52 17.27
CA PRO A 728 46.97 6.65 16.42
C PRO A 728 46.25 5.41 15.87
N ARG A 729 45.34 4.80 16.64
CA ARG A 729 44.54 3.64 16.18
C ARG A 729 43.65 3.97 14.98
N TRP A 730 43.11 5.19 14.92
CA TRP A 730 42.15 5.59 13.89
C TRP A 730 42.87 5.83 12.56
N PHE A 731 44.10 6.36 12.58
CA PHE A 731 44.97 6.37 11.40
C PHE A 731 45.27 4.96 10.84
N VAL A 732 45.48 3.96 11.71
CA VAL A 732 45.67 2.57 11.27
C VAL A 732 44.39 2.03 10.64
N GLU A 733 43.23 2.23 11.27
CA GLU A 733 41.97 1.68 10.78
C GLU A 733 41.51 2.36 9.47
N ALA A 734 41.48 3.70 9.41
CA ALA A 734 41.14 4.46 8.21
C ALA A 734 42.14 4.19 7.08
N GLY A 735 43.44 4.27 7.37
CA GLY A 735 44.51 4.01 6.42
C GLY A 735 44.50 2.57 5.88
N ALA A 736 44.22 1.57 6.72
CA ALA A 736 44.04 0.20 6.26
C ALA A 736 42.77 0.04 5.40
N SER A 737 41.66 0.71 5.73
CA SER A 737 40.44 0.66 4.90
C SER A 737 40.67 1.20 3.48
N LEU A 738 41.54 2.21 3.33
CA LEU A 738 41.92 2.79 2.06
C LEU A 738 42.99 1.97 1.31
N LEU A 739 44.04 1.50 1.99
CA LEU A 739 45.09 0.68 1.39
C LEU A 739 44.58 -0.68 0.89
N ASN A 740 43.55 -1.23 1.53
CA ASN A 740 42.94 -2.50 1.14
C ASN A 740 41.83 -2.38 0.08
N GLN A 741 41.52 -1.16 -0.43
CA GLN A 741 40.54 -0.99 -1.51
C GLN A 741 40.87 -1.88 -2.72
N SER A 742 39.81 -2.36 -3.38
CA SER A 742 39.90 -3.10 -4.65
C SER A 742 40.34 -2.20 -5.81
N PHE A 743 39.83 -0.96 -5.85
CA PHE A 743 40.29 0.09 -6.75
C PHE A 743 41.63 0.65 -6.26
N THR A 744 42.65 0.65 -7.11
CA THR A 744 44.04 1.00 -6.72
C THR A 744 44.52 2.35 -7.25
N ASP A 745 43.88 2.94 -8.25
CA ASP A 745 44.33 4.18 -8.90
C ASP A 745 43.90 5.45 -8.13
N TRP A 746 44.26 5.52 -6.85
CA TRP A 746 43.95 6.64 -5.96
C TRP A 746 45.19 7.34 -5.39
N GLU A 747 44.97 8.54 -4.86
CA GLU A 747 45.89 9.26 -3.97
C GLU A 747 45.15 9.77 -2.72
N TRP A 748 45.87 10.02 -1.62
CA TRP A 748 45.30 10.45 -0.34
C TRP A 748 45.90 11.80 0.08
N CYS A 749 45.09 12.84 0.17
CA CYS A 749 45.46 14.18 0.60
C CYS A 749 44.97 14.43 2.04
N LEU A 750 45.92 14.36 2.97
CA LEU A 750 45.76 14.61 4.39
C LEU A 750 46.16 16.06 4.72
N VAL A 751 45.30 16.78 5.46
CA VAL A 751 45.59 18.16 5.91
C VAL A 751 45.33 18.29 7.40
N ASP A 752 46.37 18.64 8.15
CA ASP A 752 46.29 18.94 9.58
C ASP A 752 45.72 20.34 9.82
N ASP A 753 44.55 20.43 10.47
CA ASP A 753 43.94 21.70 10.91
C ASP A 753 44.58 22.20 12.23
N GLY A 754 45.91 22.16 12.30
CA GLY A 754 46.69 22.66 13.43
C GLY A 754 46.58 21.84 14.72
N SER A 755 46.70 20.51 14.64
CA SER A 755 46.76 19.61 15.80
C SER A 755 47.76 20.11 16.85
N GLN A 756 47.36 20.03 18.12
CA GLN A 756 48.22 20.36 19.26
C GLN A 756 49.03 19.14 19.71
N ASP A 757 48.54 17.94 19.42
CA ASP A 757 49.28 16.71 19.61
C ASP A 757 50.43 16.56 18.58
N MET A 758 51.63 16.31 19.11
CA MET A 758 52.84 16.06 18.32
C MET A 758 52.95 14.62 17.82
N GLN A 759 52.18 13.66 18.36
CA GLN A 759 52.11 12.30 17.81
C GLN A 759 51.39 12.31 16.45
N THR A 760 50.21 12.94 16.37
CA THR A 760 49.43 13.16 15.16
C THR A 760 50.31 13.70 14.02
N LYS A 761 51.11 14.75 14.29
CA LYS A 761 52.02 15.35 13.29
C LYS A 761 53.11 14.39 12.81
N ARG A 762 53.76 13.66 13.74
CA ARG A 762 54.76 12.65 13.38
C ARG A 762 54.16 11.50 12.55
N ILE A 763 52.95 11.07 12.87
CA ILE A 763 52.24 10.02 12.12
C ILE A 763 52.01 10.49 10.68
N LEU A 764 51.50 11.70 10.49
CA LEU A 764 51.30 12.29 9.16
C LEU A 764 52.63 12.42 8.38
N GLU A 765 53.66 13.01 8.99
CA GLU A 765 55.01 13.11 8.36
C GLU A 765 55.58 11.74 7.97
N SER A 766 55.29 10.69 8.75
CA SER A 766 55.74 9.32 8.51
C SER A 766 54.93 8.64 7.38
N LEU A 767 53.62 8.84 7.34
CA LEU A 767 52.73 8.31 6.29
C LEU A 767 53.11 8.85 4.90
N ALA A 768 53.41 10.15 4.79
CA ALA A 768 53.83 10.77 3.53
C ALA A 768 55.22 10.30 3.04
N GLN A 769 56.07 9.80 3.94
CA GLN A 769 57.36 9.19 3.57
C GLN A 769 57.20 7.71 3.18
N ALA A 770 56.16 7.03 3.67
CA ALA A 770 55.98 5.59 3.48
C ALA A 770 55.26 5.21 2.18
N HIS A 771 54.55 6.13 1.52
CA HIS A 771 53.81 5.83 0.28
C HIS A 771 53.75 7.03 -0.70
N PRO A 772 54.11 6.85 -1.99
CA PRO A 772 54.25 7.96 -2.94
C PRO A 772 52.94 8.67 -3.31
N ASN A 773 51.79 8.05 -3.05
CA ASN A 773 50.47 8.65 -3.28
C ASN A 773 49.81 9.16 -1.98
N ILE A 774 50.53 9.19 -0.84
CA ILE A 774 50.05 9.85 0.38
C ILE A 774 50.71 11.23 0.46
N HIS A 775 49.88 12.28 0.50
CA HIS A 775 50.29 13.67 0.49
C HIS A 775 49.79 14.35 1.75
N VAL A 776 50.72 14.92 2.52
CA VAL A 776 50.44 15.58 3.80
C VAL A 776 50.77 17.06 3.72
N LYS A 777 49.90 17.88 4.30
CA LYS A 777 50.15 19.29 4.58
C LYS A 777 49.91 19.58 6.05
N LEU A 778 50.90 20.15 6.72
CA LEU A 778 50.75 20.65 8.09
C LEU A 778 50.38 22.14 8.03
N SER A 779 49.15 22.47 8.45
CA SER A 779 48.61 23.84 8.41
C SER A 779 48.33 24.37 9.82
N SER A 780 48.11 25.69 9.93
CA SER A 780 47.62 26.31 11.16
C SER A 780 46.10 26.14 11.25
N SER A 781 45.56 25.93 12.46
CA SER A 781 44.11 25.75 12.65
C SER A 781 43.31 26.95 12.13
N LYS A 782 42.36 26.65 11.24
CA LYS A 782 41.46 27.58 10.56
C LYS A 782 40.02 27.05 10.43
N GLY A 783 39.79 25.78 10.79
CA GLY A 783 38.49 25.13 10.68
C GLY A 783 38.44 24.10 9.55
N ILE A 784 37.53 23.13 9.67
CA ILE A 784 37.45 21.95 8.79
C ILE A 784 37.22 22.32 7.31
N SER A 785 36.40 23.34 7.03
CA SER A 785 36.18 23.86 5.67
C SER A 785 37.47 24.45 5.08
N ALA A 786 38.32 25.08 5.89
CA ALA A 786 39.59 25.62 5.44
C ALA A 786 40.59 24.50 5.15
N ALA A 787 40.68 23.49 6.03
CA ALA A 787 41.52 22.30 5.81
C ALA A 787 41.08 21.49 4.57
N ALA A 788 39.79 21.26 4.38
CA ALA A 788 39.23 20.60 3.20
C ALA A 788 39.50 21.40 1.91
N ASN A 789 39.39 22.73 1.96
CA ASN A 789 39.75 23.62 0.85
C ASN A 789 41.25 23.60 0.52
N GLU A 790 42.12 23.55 1.53
CA GLU A 790 43.57 23.39 1.33
C GLU A 790 43.94 21.99 0.81
N ALA A 791 43.15 20.96 1.13
CA ALA A 791 43.28 19.63 0.55
C ALA A 791 42.83 19.59 -0.92
N LEU A 792 41.73 20.27 -1.26
CA LEU A 792 41.25 20.42 -2.65
C LEU A 792 42.34 21.00 -3.57
N GLU A 793 43.19 21.89 -3.07
CA GLU A 793 44.33 22.47 -3.81
C GLU A 793 45.49 21.48 -4.05
N MET A 794 45.60 20.42 -3.25
CA MET A 794 46.62 19.36 -3.41
C MET A 794 46.22 18.28 -4.43
N THR A 795 44.92 18.16 -4.73
CA THR A 795 44.36 17.07 -5.55
C THR A 795 44.86 17.07 -7.00
N ARG A 796 45.00 15.89 -7.59
CA ARG A 796 45.45 15.64 -8.98
C ARG A 796 44.54 14.66 -9.75
N GLY A 797 43.70 13.88 -9.06
CA GLY A 797 42.70 12.98 -9.67
C GLY A 797 41.65 13.71 -10.52
N GLU A 798 40.85 12.96 -11.28
CA GLU A 798 39.68 13.53 -11.97
C GLU A 798 38.49 13.72 -11.01
N PHE A 799 38.37 12.82 -10.03
CA PHE A 799 37.34 12.84 -9.00
C PHE A 799 37.97 13.05 -7.63
N VAL A 800 37.22 13.67 -6.71
CA VAL A 800 37.57 13.77 -5.30
C VAL A 800 36.55 13.02 -4.45
N CYS A 801 37.00 12.51 -3.31
CA CYS A 801 36.27 11.65 -2.40
C CYS A 801 36.55 12.11 -0.97
N PHE A 802 35.54 12.20 -0.10
CA PHE A 802 35.74 12.65 1.29
C PHE A 802 35.74 11.47 2.27
N LEU A 803 36.71 11.42 3.16
CA LEU A 803 36.84 10.42 4.23
C LEU A 803 37.32 11.11 5.50
N ASP A 804 36.52 11.06 6.56
CA ASP A 804 36.90 11.61 7.87
C ASP A 804 37.99 10.74 8.52
N HIS A 805 38.83 11.37 9.34
CA HIS A 805 40.10 10.80 9.80
C HIS A 805 39.98 9.58 10.73
N ASP A 806 38.78 9.31 11.24
CA ASP A 806 38.45 8.16 12.08
C ASP A 806 37.43 7.19 11.48
N ASP A 807 36.93 7.44 10.28
CA ASP A 807 35.94 6.59 9.62
C ASP A 807 36.56 5.53 8.70
N LEU A 808 35.73 4.57 8.27
CA LEU A 808 36.17 3.42 7.47
C LEU A 808 35.38 3.26 6.17
N LEU A 809 36.09 2.90 5.10
CA LEU A 809 35.50 2.52 3.83
C LEU A 809 35.29 0.99 3.74
N ALA A 810 34.20 0.56 3.12
CA ALA A 810 34.03 -0.84 2.72
C ALA A 810 35.04 -1.23 1.61
N PRO A 811 35.48 -2.49 1.47
CA PRO A 811 36.61 -2.85 0.60
C PRO A 811 36.41 -2.57 -0.90
N GLU A 812 35.17 -2.47 -1.38
CA GLU A 812 34.86 -2.08 -2.77
C GLU A 812 34.27 -0.67 -2.91
N ALA A 813 34.41 0.19 -1.89
CA ALA A 813 33.84 1.53 -1.88
C ALA A 813 34.30 2.37 -3.08
N LEU A 814 35.61 2.57 -3.26
CA LEU A 814 36.11 3.41 -4.35
C LEU A 814 35.79 2.84 -5.73
N GLN A 815 35.72 1.51 -5.88
CA GLN A 815 35.31 0.86 -7.13
C GLN A 815 33.84 1.17 -7.43
N ALA A 816 32.93 0.90 -6.48
CA ALA A 816 31.49 1.09 -6.69
C ALA A 816 31.10 2.56 -6.93
N MET A 817 31.83 3.51 -6.35
CA MET A 817 31.66 4.94 -6.65
C MET A 817 32.17 5.27 -8.07
N TYR A 818 33.32 4.72 -8.47
CA TYR A 818 33.85 4.89 -9.83
C TYR A 818 32.95 4.27 -10.91
N ASP A 819 32.34 3.11 -10.63
CA ASP A 819 31.44 2.41 -11.54
C ASP A 819 30.21 3.27 -11.91
N VAL A 820 29.78 4.17 -11.03
CA VAL A 820 28.70 5.14 -11.32
C VAL A 820 29.25 6.44 -11.91
N LEU A 821 30.35 6.99 -11.38
CA LEU A 821 30.98 8.20 -11.94
C LEU A 821 31.39 8.02 -13.42
N SER A 822 31.87 6.84 -13.79
CA SER A 822 32.26 6.50 -15.18
C SER A 822 31.08 6.38 -16.15
N GLN A 823 29.84 6.22 -15.66
CA GLN A 823 28.61 6.38 -16.47
C GLN A 823 28.29 7.88 -16.75
N GLY A 824 29.10 8.79 -16.22
CA GLY A 824 29.05 10.23 -16.46
C GLY A 824 28.34 11.03 -15.39
N PHE A 825 27.99 10.44 -14.25
CA PHE A 825 27.54 11.20 -13.09
C PHE A 825 28.65 12.14 -12.60
N ASP A 826 28.28 13.38 -12.27
CA ASP A 826 29.22 14.40 -11.81
C ASP A 826 29.46 14.31 -10.29
N VAL A 827 28.52 13.71 -9.57
CA VAL A 827 28.49 13.51 -8.11
C VAL A 827 27.87 12.14 -7.84
N VAL A 828 28.39 11.40 -6.87
CA VAL A 828 27.83 10.12 -6.40
C VAL A 828 27.92 10.05 -4.87
N TYR A 829 26.88 9.54 -4.22
CA TYR A 829 26.90 9.19 -2.79
C TYR A 829 26.50 7.73 -2.53
N SER A 830 26.80 7.19 -1.34
CA SER A 830 26.43 5.84 -0.91
C SER A 830 25.49 5.80 0.30
N ASP A 831 24.91 4.63 0.58
CA ASP A 831 24.40 4.30 1.92
C ASP A 831 25.56 4.23 2.94
N GLU A 832 25.23 4.35 4.23
CA GLU A 832 26.17 4.34 5.36
C GLU A 832 25.65 3.46 6.51
N ASP A 833 26.52 3.12 7.46
CA ASP A 833 26.18 2.53 8.77
C ASP A 833 27.04 3.21 9.85
N LYS A 834 26.65 3.13 11.12
CA LYS A 834 27.45 3.67 12.23
C LYS A 834 28.20 2.59 13.00
N LEU A 835 29.50 2.81 13.15
CA LEU A 835 30.39 2.03 14.01
C LEU A 835 30.31 2.54 15.46
N ASP A 836 29.77 1.71 16.35
CA ASP A 836 29.95 1.86 17.80
C ASP A 836 31.38 1.45 18.17
N ASP A 837 32.25 2.43 18.35
CA ASP A 837 33.68 2.25 18.65
C ASP A 837 33.94 1.56 20.00
N ASN A 838 32.98 1.65 20.94
CA ASN A 838 33.06 1.01 22.25
C ASN A 838 32.68 -0.48 22.18
N ARG A 839 31.62 -0.80 21.41
CA ARG A 839 31.14 -2.18 21.22
C ARG A 839 31.83 -2.93 20.10
N ARG A 840 32.50 -2.23 19.18
CA ARG A 840 33.13 -2.76 17.96
C ARG A 840 32.12 -3.40 17.00
N LEU A 841 30.95 -2.75 16.86
CA LEU A 841 29.83 -3.23 16.05
C LEU A 841 29.29 -2.13 15.13
N LEU A 842 28.86 -2.54 13.94
CA LEU A 842 27.95 -1.76 13.10
C LEU A 842 26.53 -1.87 13.66
N THR A 843 25.74 -0.80 13.61
CA THR A 843 24.57 -0.62 14.52
C THR A 843 23.40 0.20 14.00
N GLU A 844 23.59 1.08 13.02
CA GLU A 844 22.56 2.00 12.51
C GLU A 844 22.72 2.19 11.00
N PRO A 845 22.36 1.18 10.19
CA PRO A 845 22.40 1.27 8.74
C PRO A 845 21.36 2.28 8.22
N PHE A 846 21.81 3.23 7.41
CA PHE A 846 20.98 4.26 6.81
C PHE A 846 20.92 4.09 5.28
N PHE A 847 19.75 3.60 4.85
CA PHE A 847 19.41 3.30 3.46
C PHE A 847 18.70 4.48 2.82
N LYS A 848 19.46 5.29 2.08
CA LYS A 848 19.07 6.60 1.54
C LYS A 848 18.23 6.45 0.26
N PRO A 849 17.35 7.41 -0.06
CA PRO A 849 16.74 7.50 -1.40
C PRO A 849 17.77 7.98 -2.43
N ASP A 850 17.43 7.86 -3.71
CA ASP A 850 18.07 8.61 -4.80
C ASP A 850 17.82 10.13 -4.65
N TRP A 851 18.53 10.94 -5.44
CA TRP A 851 18.63 12.37 -5.21
C TRP A 851 17.27 13.09 -5.21
N SER A 852 16.90 13.55 -4.03
CA SER A 852 15.68 14.25 -3.66
C SER A 852 16.05 15.64 -3.13
N PRO A 853 16.08 16.68 -3.99
CA PRO A 853 16.42 18.06 -3.62
C PRO A 853 15.55 18.63 -2.49
N GLU A 854 14.24 18.36 -2.50
CA GLU A 854 13.35 18.94 -1.48
C GLU A 854 13.53 18.26 -0.13
N TYR A 855 13.71 16.93 -0.11
CA TYR A 855 14.06 16.23 1.12
C TYR A 855 15.37 16.75 1.70
N PHE A 856 16.35 17.04 0.83
CA PHE A 856 17.65 17.55 1.28
C PHE A 856 17.53 18.92 1.98
N ARG A 857 16.66 19.82 1.49
CA ARG A 857 16.37 21.11 2.16
C ARG A 857 15.78 20.94 3.57
N GLY A 858 15.06 19.83 3.81
CA GLY A 858 14.51 19.50 5.14
C GLY A 858 15.46 18.70 6.03
N ALA A 859 16.27 17.80 5.46
CA ALA A 859 17.11 16.87 6.18
C ALA A 859 18.42 16.54 5.42
N MET A 860 19.55 16.73 6.10
CA MET A 860 20.87 16.30 5.61
C MET A 860 20.97 14.76 5.59
N TYR A 861 20.73 14.13 4.43
CA TYR A 861 20.92 12.68 4.23
C TYR A 861 22.12 12.32 3.32
N VAL A 862 22.53 13.24 2.43
CA VAL A 862 23.75 13.10 1.62
C VAL A 862 24.96 13.62 2.39
N GLY A 863 25.42 12.83 3.36
CA GLY A 863 26.71 12.99 4.04
C GLY A 863 27.81 12.18 3.37
N HIS A 864 28.08 10.99 3.91
CA HIS A 864 29.20 10.14 3.51
C HIS A 864 28.68 8.80 2.91
N LEU A 865 29.40 8.08 2.06
CA LEU A 865 30.58 8.49 1.29
C LEU A 865 30.13 9.44 0.17
N LEU A 866 30.84 10.55 -0.04
CA LEU A 866 30.58 11.48 -1.14
C LEU A 866 31.79 11.52 -2.09
N CYS A 867 31.54 11.31 -3.38
CA CYS A 867 32.51 11.49 -4.45
C CYS A 867 31.95 12.44 -5.52
N LEU A 868 32.79 13.28 -6.13
CA LEU A 868 32.39 14.17 -7.22
C LEU A 868 33.57 14.60 -8.10
N ARG A 869 33.30 15.20 -9.26
CA ARG A 869 34.35 15.73 -10.13
C ARG A 869 35.18 16.81 -9.44
N ARG A 870 36.50 16.74 -9.60
CA ARG A 870 37.46 17.68 -9.01
C ARG A 870 37.21 19.12 -9.45
N ASP A 871 36.89 19.36 -10.71
CA ASP A 871 36.64 20.72 -11.22
C ASP A 871 35.40 21.36 -10.56
N LEU A 872 34.37 20.55 -10.30
CA LEU A 872 33.15 20.95 -9.59
C LEU A 872 33.46 21.26 -8.13
N ALA A 873 34.19 20.38 -7.44
CA ALA A 873 34.59 20.61 -6.05
C ALA A 873 35.50 21.85 -5.89
N CYS A 874 36.51 22.02 -6.75
CA CYS A 874 37.40 23.19 -6.76
C CYS A 874 36.70 24.49 -7.19
N ARG A 875 35.58 24.42 -7.92
CA ARG A 875 34.74 25.56 -8.31
C ARG A 875 33.76 25.96 -7.21
N VAL A 876 33.17 25.00 -6.51
CA VAL A 876 32.19 25.24 -5.43
C VAL A 876 32.91 25.62 -4.14
N ARG A 877 33.86 24.80 -3.67
CA ARG A 877 34.61 24.94 -2.39
C ARG A 877 33.73 24.99 -1.13
N PHE A 878 34.29 24.63 0.02
CA PHE A 878 33.59 24.74 1.31
C PHE A 878 33.55 26.20 1.79
N ASP A 879 32.47 26.63 2.44
CA ASP A 879 32.37 27.96 3.04
C ASP A 879 32.66 27.89 4.55
N THR A 880 33.75 28.52 4.97
CA THR A 880 34.22 28.57 6.37
C THR A 880 33.25 29.26 7.34
N ASN A 881 32.19 29.94 6.85
CA ASN A 881 31.13 30.46 7.70
C ASN A 881 30.18 29.36 8.25
N PHE A 882 30.30 28.12 7.76
CA PHE A 882 29.40 27.00 8.06
C PHE A 882 30.09 25.77 8.67
N ASP A 883 31.28 25.92 9.26
CA ASP A 883 31.96 24.84 9.98
C ASP A 883 31.06 24.20 11.05
N GLY A 884 31.00 22.86 11.05
CA GLY A 884 30.09 22.06 11.85
C GLY A 884 28.80 21.67 11.13
N VAL A 885 28.51 22.25 9.95
CA VAL A 885 27.46 21.84 9.00
C VAL A 885 27.94 21.90 7.54
N GLN A 886 29.26 21.96 7.33
CA GLN A 886 29.87 22.42 6.09
C GLN A 886 29.52 21.56 4.87
N ASP A 887 29.33 20.25 5.06
CA ASP A 887 29.02 19.30 3.98
C ASP A 887 27.59 19.50 3.47
N PHE A 888 26.68 19.91 4.36
CA PHE A 888 25.31 20.25 3.99
C PHE A 888 25.26 21.53 3.14
N GLU A 889 25.95 22.59 3.57
CA GLU A 889 26.00 23.84 2.80
C GLU A 889 26.76 23.67 1.46
N PHE A 890 27.86 22.91 1.47
CA PHE A 890 28.59 22.53 0.26
C PHE A 890 27.69 21.76 -0.70
N MET A 891 27.00 20.71 -0.26
CA MET A 891 26.16 19.88 -1.13
C MET A 891 24.90 20.63 -1.61
N LEU A 892 24.36 21.58 -0.82
CA LEU A 892 23.32 22.51 -1.30
C LEU A 892 23.85 23.34 -2.49
N ARG A 893 25.08 23.88 -2.41
CA ARG A 893 25.72 24.59 -3.54
C ARG A 893 26.15 23.70 -4.69
N VAL A 894 26.45 22.42 -4.45
CA VAL A 894 26.65 21.44 -5.53
C VAL A 894 25.33 21.21 -6.29
N GLY A 895 24.21 21.03 -5.56
CA GLY A 895 22.87 20.91 -6.15
C GLY A 895 22.43 22.14 -6.96
N GLU A 896 22.89 23.34 -6.60
CA GLU A 896 22.67 24.58 -7.36
C GLU A 896 23.32 24.58 -8.76
N THR A 897 24.28 23.68 -9.05
CA THR A 897 25.05 23.70 -10.32
C THR A 897 24.41 22.94 -11.48
N GLY A 898 23.35 22.16 -11.25
CA GLY A 898 22.77 21.26 -12.26
C GLY A 898 23.61 20.01 -12.55
N ALA A 899 24.57 19.67 -11.68
CA ALA A 899 25.36 18.44 -11.74
C ALA A 899 24.48 17.17 -11.71
N ARG A 900 24.87 16.13 -12.46
CA ARG A 900 24.19 14.83 -12.40
C ARG A 900 24.60 14.09 -11.14
N ILE A 901 23.70 14.02 -10.17
CA ILE A 901 23.92 13.35 -8.87
C ILE A 901 23.36 11.91 -8.95
N GLY A 902 24.22 10.94 -8.69
CA GLY A 902 23.90 9.52 -8.64
C GLY A 902 24.00 8.94 -7.23
N HIS A 903 23.52 7.72 -7.06
CA HIS A 903 23.45 7.04 -5.77
C HIS A 903 23.88 5.58 -5.91
N VAL A 904 24.64 5.09 -4.92
CA VAL A 904 25.00 3.68 -4.77
C VAL A 904 24.27 3.09 -3.56
N PRO A 905 23.10 2.44 -3.75
CA PRO A 905 22.39 1.77 -2.67
C PRO A 905 23.10 0.48 -2.21
N ARG A 906 24.22 0.68 -1.51
CA ARG A 906 25.08 -0.25 -0.77
C ARG A 906 25.72 0.53 0.37
N ILE A 907 25.83 -0.06 1.56
CA ILE A 907 26.63 0.52 2.66
C ILE A 907 28.10 0.46 2.25
N LEU A 908 28.71 1.63 1.99
CA LEU A 908 30.13 1.75 1.62
C LEU A 908 30.95 2.57 2.62
N TYR A 909 30.29 3.17 3.61
CA TYR A 909 30.88 4.03 4.63
C TYR A 909 30.46 3.57 6.03
N HIS A 910 31.38 3.64 6.99
CA HIS A 910 31.14 3.31 8.39
C HIS A 910 31.52 4.50 9.29
N TRP A 911 30.51 5.27 9.70
CA TRP A 911 30.66 6.52 10.46
C TRP A 911 30.81 6.25 11.96
N ARG A 912 31.84 6.78 12.61
CA ARG A 912 32.19 6.42 13.98
C ARG A 912 31.44 7.26 15.03
N LYS A 913 30.86 6.56 15.99
CA LYS A 913 30.27 7.15 17.21
C LYS A 913 31.38 7.53 18.21
N THR A 914 32.06 8.65 17.96
CA THR A 914 33.05 9.23 18.87
C THR A 914 32.42 10.27 19.82
N PRO A 915 32.92 10.42 21.07
CA PRO A 915 32.36 11.34 22.06
C PRO A 915 32.30 12.80 21.57
N GLY A 916 31.10 13.36 21.48
CA GLY A 916 30.87 14.72 20.95
C GLY A 916 30.74 14.81 19.42
N SER A 917 30.74 13.68 18.70
CA SER A 917 30.30 13.61 17.31
C SER A 917 28.78 13.70 17.20
N ILE A 918 28.30 14.21 16.06
CA ILE A 918 26.87 14.19 15.72
C ILE A 918 26.38 12.74 15.52
N ALA A 919 27.28 11.81 15.16
CA ALA A 919 27.00 10.38 15.06
C ALA A 919 26.50 9.77 16.38
N GLU A 920 27.05 10.24 17.50
CA GLU A 920 26.71 9.80 18.87
C GLU A 920 25.40 10.44 19.34
N THR A 921 25.29 11.79 19.30
CA THR A 921 24.03 12.49 19.56
C THR A 921 23.89 13.77 18.73
N SER A 922 22.69 14.02 18.19
CA SER A 922 22.33 15.29 17.53
C SER A 922 22.38 16.51 18.48
N ALA A 923 22.48 16.28 19.79
CA ALA A 923 22.59 17.32 20.82
C ALA A 923 24.04 17.79 21.05
N ALA A 924 25.05 17.07 20.54
CA ALA A 924 26.47 17.35 20.80
C ALA A 924 26.93 18.75 20.33
N LYS A 925 26.31 19.30 19.28
CA LYS A 925 26.66 20.60 18.69
C LYS A 925 25.41 21.50 18.53
N PRO A 926 24.88 22.13 19.59
CA PRO A 926 23.63 22.92 19.52
C PRO A 926 23.65 24.07 18.50
N GLN A 927 24.84 24.61 18.17
CA GLN A 927 25.01 25.65 17.16
C GLN A 927 24.73 25.14 15.72
N ALA A 928 24.85 23.83 15.48
CA ALA A 928 24.60 23.22 14.16
C ALA A 928 23.14 23.39 13.72
N ALA A 929 22.16 23.42 14.62
CA ALA A 929 20.76 23.70 14.28
C ALA A 929 20.61 25.10 13.64
N VAL A 930 21.26 26.11 14.23
CA VAL A 930 21.24 27.50 13.73
C VAL A 930 22.03 27.64 12.43
N LEU A 931 23.12 26.89 12.25
CA LEU A 931 23.90 26.92 11.02
C LEU A 931 23.21 26.18 9.87
N GLN A 932 22.53 25.05 10.11
CA GLN A 932 21.66 24.38 9.12
C GLN A 932 20.56 25.33 8.62
N GLU A 933 19.85 26.00 9.54
CA GLU A 933 18.79 26.95 9.19
C GLU A 933 19.33 28.10 8.33
N LYS A 934 20.52 28.64 8.65
CA LYS A 934 21.20 29.66 7.82
C LYS A 934 21.62 29.13 6.45
N ALA A 935 22.16 27.91 6.37
CA ALA A 935 22.63 27.29 5.14
C ALA A 935 21.47 27.11 4.14
N VAL A 936 20.34 26.57 4.59
CA VAL A 936 19.17 26.39 3.72
C VAL A 936 18.51 27.73 3.37
N ASN A 937 18.46 28.71 4.28
CA ASN A 937 17.97 30.05 3.92
C ASN A 937 18.87 30.75 2.88
N ALA A 938 20.19 30.58 2.95
CA ALA A 938 21.12 31.06 1.93
C ALA A 938 20.91 30.34 0.58
N HIS A 939 20.73 29.02 0.59
CA HIS A 939 20.35 28.24 -0.60
C HIS A 939 19.04 28.73 -1.22
N LEU A 940 17.96 28.84 -0.45
CA LEU A 940 16.65 29.32 -0.92
C LEU A 940 16.75 30.71 -1.56
N GLN A 941 17.59 31.60 -1.01
CA GLN A 941 17.87 32.90 -1.62
C GLN A 941 18.64 32.78 -2.95
N ARG A 942 19.66 31.91 -3.04
CA ARG A 942 20.43 31.68 -4.27
C ARG A 942 19.59 31.05 -5.39
N VAL A 943 18.70 30.10 -5.08
CA VAL A 943 17.76 29.51 -6.05
C VAL A 943 16.47 30.33 -6.26
N ASN A 944 16.36 31.51 -5.62
CA ASN A 944 15.21 32.41 -5.72
C ASN A 944 13.85 31.75 -5.39
N LEU A 945 13.81 30.86 -4.39
CA LEU A 945 12.58 30.25 -3.89
C LEU A 945 11.93 31.14 -2.80
N PRO A 946 10.63 31.47 -2.89
CA PRO A 946 9.96 32.39 -1.97
C PRO A 946 9.57 31.71 -0.65
N ALA A 947 10.54 31.19 0.09
CA ALA A 947 10.34 30.53 1.38
C ALA A 947 11.42 30.91 2.41
N GLU A 948 11.25 30.41 3.63
CA GLU A 948 12.22 30.40 4.72
C GLU A 948 12.34 28.98 5.28
N ALA A 949 13.57 28.53 5.53
CA ALA A 949 13.78 27.37 6.38
C ALA A 949 13.68 27.79 7.85
N ARG A 950 13.02 26.96 8.67
CA ARG A 950 12.90 27.15 10.12
C ARG A 950 13.05 25.82 10.85
N ALA A 951 13.53 25.83 12.08
CA ALA A 951 13.61 24.62 12.93
C ALA A 951 12.30 23.80 12.92
N GLY A 952 12.42 22.49 12.63
CA GLY A 952 11.31 21.55 12.52
C GLY A 952 10.95 20.85 13.84
N SER A 953 10.41 19.63 13.73
CA SER A 953 10.04 18.79 14.88
C SER A 953 11.23 18.28 15.71
N ALA A 954 12.43 18.27 15.13
CA ALA A 954 13.68 17.88 15.78
C ALA A 954 14.84 18.84 15.41
N PRO A 955 15.91 18.95 16.21
CA PRO A 955 17.00 19.93 15.98
C PRO A 955 17.85 19.77 14.69
N HIS A 956 17.58 18.71 13.93
CA HIS A 956 18.27 18.33 12.69
C HIS A 956 17.26 18.10 11.54
N ARG A 957 16.09 18.74 11.65
CA ARG A 957 15.04 18.82 10.64
C ARG A 957 14.66 20.28 10.44
N LEU A 958 14.41 20.67 9.20
CA LEU A 958 13.95 22.00 8.83
C LEU A 958 12.58 21.92 8.17
N ARG A 959 11.65 22.78 8.62
CA ARG A 959 10.39 23.04 7.94
C ARG A 959 10.61 24.17 6.95
N ILE A 960 10.33 23.92 5.68
CA ILE A 960 10.23 24.97 4.66
C ILE A 960 8.87 25.65 4.80
N VAL A 961 8.89 26.96 5.02
CA VAL A 961 7.70 27.81 5.23
C VAL A 961 7.62 28.82 4.09
N PRO A 962 6.59 28.78 3.23
CA PRO A 962 6.39 29.78 2.18
C PRO A 962 6.31 31.20 2.76
N LYS A 963 6.91 32.17 2.05
CA LYS A 963 6.78 33.59 2.40
C LYS A 963 5.39 34.11 2.01
N PRO A 964 4.85 35.14 2.70
CA PRO A 964 3.57 35.75 2.35
C PRO A 964 3.52 36.14 0.87
N ARG A 965 2.58 35.56 0.13
CA ARG A 965 2.52 35.67 -1.33
C ARG A 965 1.92 37.01 -1.75
N SER A 966 2.57 37.70 -2.71
CA SER A 966 2.18 39.04 -3.16
C SER A 966 1.00 39.08 -4.14
N SER A 967 0.66 37.93 -4.75
CA SER A 967 -0.50 37.75 -5.61
C SER A 967 -1.04 36.33 -5.46
N SER A 968 -2.36 36.16 -5.42
CA SER A 968 -3.01 34.85 -5.33
C SER A 968 -3.58 34.46 -6.69
N PRO A 969 -2.90 33.63 -7.50
CA PRO A 969 -3.50 33.06 -8.71
C PRO A 969 -4.75 32.24 -8.34
N LYS A 970 -5.73 32.19 -9.25
CA LYS A 970 -6.97 31.45 -9.00
C LYS A 970 -6.68 29.95 -8.97
N ILE A 971 -7.13 29.26 -7.92
CA ILE A 971 -7.09 27.80 -7.80
C ILE A 971 -8.50 27.24 -8.07
N SER A 972 -8.61 26.21 -8.90
CA SER A 972 -9.88 25.50 -9.11
C SER A 972 -9.84 24.15 -8.40
N ILE A 973 -10.60 24.02 -7.31
CA ILE A 973 -10.74 22.79 -6.53
C ILE A 973 -11.86 21.96 -7.15
N THR A 974 -11.59 20.72 -7.52
CA THR A 974 -12.55 19.85 -8.23
C THR A 974 -12.91 18.65 -7.36
N VAL A 975 -14.19 18.50 -7.05
CA VAL A 975 -14.70 17.48 -6.11
C VAL A 975 -15.78 16.63 -6.78
N PRO A 976 -15.47 15.42 -7.24
CA PRO A 976 -16.48 14.44 -7.67
C PRO A 976 -17.33 13.98 -6.48
N THR A 977 -18.65 13.87 -6.65
CA THR A 977 -19.55 13.47 -5.56
C THR A 977 -20.82 12.79 -6.07
N ARG A 978 -21.41 11.92 -5.24
CA ARG A 978 -22.72 11.27 -5.44
C ARG A 978 -23.32 10.87 -4.10
N ASP A 979 -24.59 11.18 -3.88
CA ASP A 979 -25.47 10.58 -2.84
C ASP A 979 -24.86 10.42 -1.42
N SER A 980 -23.94 11.31 -1.04
CA SER A 980 -23.13 11.20 0.19
C SER A 980 -23.24 12.47 1.05
N PRO A 981 -24.41 12.79 1.63
CA PRO A 981 -24.67 14.07 2.29
C PRO A 981 -23.73 14.36 3.46
N ASP A 982 -23.50 13.40 4.36
CA ASP A 982 -22.67 13.61 5.56
C ASP A 982 -21.20 13.90 5.23
N LEU A 983 -20.64 13.15 4.27
CA LEU A 983 -19.25 13.31 3.81
C LEU A 983 -19.09 14.65 3.07
N LEU A 984 -19.99 14.93 2.11
CA LEU A 984 -20.01 16.19 1.37
C LEU A 984 -20.20 17.41 2.29
N ALA A 985 -20.97 17.27 3.38
CA ALA A 985 -21.12 18.32 4.39
C ALA A 985 -19.80 18.63 5.11
N ARG A 986 -19.03 17.61 5.54
CA ARG A 986 -17.71 17.80 6.17
C ARG A 986 -16.70 18.40 5.20
N CYS A 987 -16.64 17.88 3.98
CA CYS A 987 -15.76 18.38 2.93
C CYS A 987 -16.04 19.85 2.62
N LEU A 988 -17.28 20.21 2.27
CA LEU A 988 -17.62 21.59 1.93
C LEU A 988 -17.45 22.54 3.12
N LYS A 989 -17.87 22.12 4.32
CA LYS A 989 -17.72 22.94 5.52
C LYS A 989 -16.25 23.24 5.83
N SER A 990 -15.40 22.21 5.92
CA SER A 990 -13.98 22.40 6.22
C SER A 990 -13.24 23.15 5.12
N LEU A 991 -13.59 22.93 3.84
CA LEU A 991 -13.06 23.69 2.72
C LEU A 991 -13.35 25.19 2.87
N PHE A 992 -14.60 25.58 3.12
CA PHE A 992 -14.99 27.00 3.20
C PHE A 992 -14.69 27.67 4.56
N GLU A 993 -14.68 26.95 5.68
CA GLU A 993 -14.41 27.51 7.02
C GLU A 993 -12.92 27.48 7.42
N THR A 994 -12.16 26.45 7.02
CA THR A 994 -10.76 26.29 7.47
C THR A 994 -9.76 27.01 6.56
N THR A 995 -9.96 26.96 5.23
CA THR A 995 -9.01 27.44 4.21
C THR A 995 -8.74 28.94 4.33
N ALA A 996 -7.46 29.31 4.47
CA ALA A 996 -7.03 30.72 4.56
C ALA A 996 -6.73 31.37 3.20
N TYR A 997 -6.49 30.57 2.15
CA TYR A 997 -6.15 31.07 0.82
C TYR A 997 -7.31 31.83 0.18
N PRO A 998 -7.12 33.06 -0.36
CA PRO A 998 -8.24 33.96 -0.65
C PRO A 998 -8.82 33.86 -2.07
N ASN A 999 -8.19 33.15 -3.01
CA ASN A 999 -8.62 33.12 -4.42
C ASN A 999 -8.76 31.69 -4.96
N TYR A 1000 -9.87 31.03 -4.62
CA TYR A 1000 -10.22 29.73 -5.18
C TYR A 1000 -11.67 29.68 -5.65
N GLU A 1001 -11.99 28.70 -6.49
CA GLU A 1001 -13.35 28.26 -6.79
C GLU A 1001 -13.50 26.77 -6.48
N VAL A 1002 -14.74 26.32 -6.27
CA VAL A 1002 -15.08 24.91 -6.05
C VAL A 1002 -16.00 24.44 -7.16
N ILE A 1003 -15.59 23.38 -7.85
CA ILE A 1003 -16.33 22.74 -8.94
C ILE A 1003 -16.76 21.36 -8.46
N LEU A 1004 -18.06 21.20 -8.18
CA LEU A 1004 -18.62 19.90 -7.84
C LEU A 1004 -18.98 19.13 -9.11
N VAL A 1005 -18.43 17.93 -9.27
CA VAL A 1005 -18.85 17.02 -10.33
C VAL A 1005 -19.85 16.03 -9.75
N ASP A 1006 -21.12 16.42 -9.85
CA ASP A 1006 -22.26 15.65 -9.42
C ASP A 1006 -22.51 14.49 -10.40
N ASN A 1007 -22.24 13.28 -9.94
CA ASN A 1007 -22.57 12.07 -10.67
C ASN A 1007 -23.95 11.56 -10.27
N ASP A 1008 -24.99 12.21 -10.80
CA ASP A 1008 -26.38 11.71 -10.75
C ASP A 1008 -26.91 11.53 -9.31
N THR A 1009 -26.69 12.55 -8.46
CA THR A 1009 -27.19 12.59 -7.08
C THR A 1009 -28.70 12.75 -7.04
N GLY A 1010 -29.38 11.78 -6.43
CA GLY A 1010 -30.79 11.82 -6.08
C GLY A 1010 -31.07 12.24 -4.64
N ASP A 1011 -30.09 12.12 -3.73
CA ASP A 1011 -30.29 12.47 -2.31
C ASP A 1011 -30.63 13.95 -2.09
N ALA A 1012 -31.75 14.20 -1.41
CA ALA A 1012 -32.30 15.54 -1.23
C ALA A 1012 -31.42 16.45 -0.34
N GLN A 1013 -30.71 15.88 0.63
CA GLN A 1013 -29.84 16.62 1.57
C GLN A 1013 -28.54 17.02 0.89
N ALA A 1014 -27.91 16.11 0.14
CA ALA A 1014 -26.76 16.39 -0.70
C ALA A 1014 -27.09 17.47 -1.73
N LEU A 1015 -28.24 17.36 -2.40
CA LEU A 1015 -28.74 18.39 -3.32
C LEU A 1015 -29.01 19.74 -2.63
N GLU A 1016 -29.31 19.78 -1.33
CA GLU A 1016 -29.47 21.01 -0.55
C GLU A 1016 -28.13 21.63 -0.14
N LEU A 1017 -27.16 20.81 0.30
CA LEU A 1017 -25.79 21.22 0.56
C LEU A 1017 -25.15 21.84 -0.70
N MET A 1018 -25.36 21.23 -1.87
CA MET A 1018 -24.94 21.77 -3.18
C MET A 1018 -25.58 23.12 -3.55
N ARG A 1019 -26.72 23.50 -2.94
CA ARG A 1019 -27.36 24.82 -3.11
C ARG A 1019 -26.94 25.82 -2.04
N HIS A 1020 -26.44 25.37 -0.90
CA HIS A 1020 -26.06 26.21 0.23
C HIS A 1020 -24.68 26.86 0.03
N TYR A 1021 -23.71 26.09 -0.46
CA TYR A 1021 -22.34 26.56 -0.67
C TYR A 1021 -22.14 27.20 -2.05
N PRO A 1022 -21.20 28.17 -2.19
CA PRO A 1022 -20.95 28.87 -3.45
C PRO A 1022 -20.10 28.01 -4.40
N VAL A 1023 -20.72 26.99 -4.99
CA VAL A 1023 -20.06 25.97 -5.83
C VAL A 1023 -20.59 25.97 -7.27
N THR A 1024 -19.74 25.67 -8.24
CA THR A 1024 -20.16 25.40 -9.63
C THR A 1024 -20.46 23.91 -9.79
N ARG A 1025 -21.75 23.54 -9.87
CA ARG A 1025 -22.17 22.16 -10.13
C ARG A 1025 -22.07 21.82 -11.62
N ILE A 1026 -21.34 20.75 -11.92
CA ILE A 1026 -21.29 20.07 -13.21
C ILE A 1026 -22.00 18.73 -13.06
N TYR A 1027 -22.93 18.41 -13.96
CA TYR A 1027 -23.55 17.09 -14.03
C TYR A 1027 -22.69 16.12 -14.85
N LEU A 1028 -22.55 14.89 -14.36
CA LEU A 1028 -21.93 13.77 -15.07
C LEU A 1028 -22.90 12.56 -15.05
N PRO A 1029 -23.36 12.06 -16.21
CA PRO A 1029 -24.22 10.87 -16.25
C PRO A 1029 -23.43 9.59 -15.95
N ASN A 1030 -24.15 8.59 -15.42
CA ASN A 1030 -23.64 7.25 -15.15
C ASN A 1030 -23.18 6.49 -16.42
N PRO A 1031 -22.26 5.51 -16.30
CA PRO A 1031 -21.55 5.10 -15.08
C PRO A 1031 -20.47 6.11 -14.67
N PHE A 1032 -20.15 6.17 -13.37
CA PHE A 1032 -19.07 7.00 -12.85
C PHE A 1032 -17.70 6.56 -13.40
N ASN A 1033 -16.82 7.54 -13.62
CA ASN A 1033 -15.42 7.35 -13.94
C ASN A 1033 -14.64 8.55 -13.36
N PHE A 1034 -13.67 8.28 -12.49
CA PHE A 1034 -12.98 9.33 -11.71
C PHE A 1034 -12.17 10.26 -12.59
N SER A 1035 -11.42 9.72 -13.55
CA SER A 1035 -10.63 10.48 -14.52
C SER A 1035 -11.52 11.44 -15.31
N ARG A 1036 -12.60 10.93 -15.92
CA ARG A 1036 -13.55 11.71 -16.72
C ARG A 1036 -14.24 12.80 -15.92
N ALA A 1037 -14.59 12.54 -14.65
CA ALA A 1037 -15.15 13.55 -13.76
C ALA A 1037 -14.18 14.73 -13.58
N ASN A 1038 -12.94 14.43 -13.18
CA ASN A 1038 -11.92 15.43 -12.92
C ASN A 1038 -11.44 16.15 -14.20
N ASN A 1039 -11.32 15.45 -15.33
CA ASN A 1039 -11.03 16.06 -16.64
C ASN A 1039 -12.14 17.03 -17.07
N LEU A 1040 -13.42 16.67 -16.86
CA LEU A 1040 -14.57 17.53 -17.17
C LEU A 1040 -14.61 18.79 -16.29
N ALA A 1041 -14.15 18.72 -15.05
CA ALA A 1041 -13.96 19.89 -14.18
C ALA A 1041 -12.75 20.72 -14.59
N ALA A 1042 -11.59 20.10 -14.82
CA ALA A 1042 -10.36 20.75 -15.29
C ALA A 1042 -10.56 21.55 -16.59
N ARG A 1043 -11.41 21.05 -17.50
CA ARG A 1043 -11.81 21.73 -18.74
C ARG A 1043 -12.71 22.96 -18.51
N ARG A 1044 -13.46 23.03 -17.40
CA ARG A 1044 -14.32 24.17 -17.04
C ARG A 1044 -13.72 25.12 -15.98
N ALA A 1045 -12.64 24.71 -15.31
CA ALA A 1045 -11.89 25.53 -14.37
C ALA A 1045 -11.37 26.83 -15.00
N ASP A 1046 -11.41 27.95 -14.26
CA ASP A 1046 -10.72 29.20 -14.64
C ASP A 1046 -9.28 29.27 -14.09
N GLY A 1047 -8.96 28.46 -13.09
CA GLY A 1047 -7.72 28.57 -12.32
C GLY A 1047 -6.44 28.29 -13.12
N GLU A 1048 -5.34 28.91 -12.70
CA GLU A 1048 -3.99 28.56 -13.19
C GLU A 1048 -3.52 27.20 -12.64
N TYR A 1049 -4.06 26.83 -11.47
CA TYR A 1049 -3.78 25.57 -10.77
C TYR A 1049 -5.08 24.82 -10.50
N LEU A 1050 -5.03 23.51 -10.66
CA LEU A 1050 -6.09 22.58 -10.32
C LEU A 1050 -5.76 21.90 -8.99
N VAL A 1051 -6.76 21.61 -8.17
CA VAL A 1051 -6.64 20.75 -7.00
C VAL A 1051 -7.73 19.68 -7.08
N PHE A 1052 -7.33 18.44 -7.31
CA PHE A 1052 -8.21 17.27 -7.18
C PHE A 1052 -8.38 16.96 -5.70
N LEU A 1053 -9.64 16.76 -5.26
CA LEU A 1053 -9.99 16.56 -3.86
C LEU A 1053 -11.21 15.63 -3.75
N ASN A 1054 -11.14 14.58 -2.93
CA ASN A 1054 -12.29 13.69 -2.72
C ASN A 1054 -13.36 14.32 -1.80
N ASN A 1055 -14.62 13.93 -2.00
CA ASN A 1055 -15.78 14.43 -1.24
C ASN A 1055 -15.87 13.90 0.20
N ASP A 1056 -15.00 13.00 0.62
CA ASP A 1056 -14.87 12.41 1.96
C ASP A 1056 -13.63 12.91 2.72
N THR A 1057 -13.00 13.99 2.25
CA THR A 1057 -11.91 14.68 2.95
C THR A 1057 -12.39 15.73 3.95
N GLU A 1058 -11.59 16.00 5.00
CA GLU A 1058 -11.79 17.13 5.91
C GLU A 1058 -10.50 17.95 6.05
N ILE A 1059 -10.57 19.25 5.72
CA ILE A 1059 -9.42 20.16 5.77
C ILE A 1059 -9.14 20.57 7.23
N ILE A 1060 -8.03 20.09 7.79
CA ILE A 1060 -7.60 20.40 9.17
C ILE A 1060 -6.42 21.36 9.27
N SER A 1061 -5.86 21.81 8.15
CA SER A 1061 -4.76 22.78 8.08
C SER A 1061 -5.14 24.00 7.25
N ARG A 1062 -5.02 25.20 7.83
CA ARG A 1062 -5.55 26.44 7.20
C ARG A 1062 -4.76 26.89 5.97
N GLU A 1063 -3.45 26.66 6.00
CA GLU A 1063 -2.45 27.10 5.02
C GLU A 1063 -2.20 26.02 3.94
N TRP A 1064 -3.08 25.03 3.81
CA TRP A 1064 -2.87 23.84 2.96
C TRP A 1064 -2.64 24.19 1.49
N LEU A 1065 -3.44 25.10 0.92
CA LEU A 1065 -3.28 25.57 -0.45
C LEU A 1065 -1.98 26.37 -0.66
N ASP A 1066 -1.55 27.19 0.30
CA ASP A 1066 -0.25 27.89 0.19
C ASP A 1066 0.93 26.90 0.20
N HIS A 1067 0.84 25.83 0.99
CA HIS A 1067 1.85 24.78 1.02
C HIS A 1067 1.85 23.90 -0.24
N LEU A 1068 0.70 23.57 -0.82
CA LEU A 1068 0.62 22.86 -2.10
C LEU A 1068 1.09 23.74 -3.27
N LEU A 1069 0.64 24.99 -3.30
CA LEU A 1069 0.94 25.95 -4.37
C LEU A 1069 2.43 26.31 -4.41
N TYR A 1070 3.09 26.48 -3.27
CA TYR A 1070 4.54 26.78 -3.22
C TYR A 1070 5.41 25.76 -4.00
N TYR A 1071 5.02 24.48 -4.03
CA TYR A 1071 5.71 23.47 -4.84
C TYR A 1071 5.21 23.47 -6.29
N ALA A 1072 3.90 23.62 -6.54
CA ALA A 1072 3.35 23.67 -7.91
C ALA A 1072 3.75 24.93 -8.71
N GLU A 1073 4.17 26.00 -8.02
CA GLU A 1073 4.77 27.19 -8.61
C GLU A 1073 6.19 26.93 -9.17
N GLN A 1074 6.87 25.86 -8.76
CA GLN A 1074 8.17 25.47 -9.30
C GLN A 1074 8.02 24.86 -10.71
N ARG A 1075 8.88 25.25 -11.65
CA ARG A 1075 8.74 24.91 -13.08
C ARG A 1075 8.98 23.44 -13.41
N ASP A 1076 9.74 22.76 -12.55
CA ASP A 1076 10.16 21.37 -12.66
C ASP A 1076 9.33 20.43 -11.77
N VAL A 1077 8.26 20.92 -11.15
CA VAL A 1077 7.30 20.12 -10.37
C VAL A 1077 6.04 19.87 -11.19
N GLY A 1078 5.68 18.60 -11.32
CA GLY A 1078 4.51 18.14 -12.06
C GLY A 1078 3.23 18.11 -11.24
N ALA A 1079 3.30 17.54 -10.03
CA ALA A 1079 2.18 17.44 -9.11
C ALA A 1079 2.65 17.47 -7.64
N VAL A 1080 1.74 17.84 -6.74
CA VAL A 1080 2.00 18.00 -5.30
C VAL A 1080 0.88 17.35 -4.48
N GLY A 1081 1.24 16.48 -3.53
CA GLY A 1081 0.29 15.78 -2.66
C GLY A 1081 0.38 16.18 -1.19
N ALA A 1082 -0.76 16.12 -0.50
CA ALA A 1082 -0.89 16.39 0.93
C ALA A 1082 -0.61 15.15 1.81
N LEU A 1083 -0.39 15.38 3.11
CA LEU A 1083 -0.51 14.34 4.13
C LEU A 1083 -2.00 14.04 4.38
N LEU A 1084 -2.42 12.81 4.09
CA LEU A 1084 -3.77 12.32 4.43
C LEU A 1084 -3.68 11.44 5.66
N LEU A 1085 -4.63 11.64 6.58
CA LEU A 1085 -4.75 10.90 7.84
C LEU A 1085 -6.07 10.12 7.90
N HIS A 1086 -6.03 8.99 8.58
CA HIS A 1086 -7.22 8.29 9.08
C HIS A 1086 -7.82 9.04 10.29
N ASP A 1087 -9.07 8.73 10.64
CA ASP A 1087 -9.83 9.36 11.75
C ASP A 1087 -9.15 9.24 13.13
N ASP A 1088 -8.26 8.28 13.33
CA ASP A 1088 -7.46 8.12 14.56
C ASP A 1088 -6.20 9.02 14.61
N GLY A 1089 -5.93 9.77 13.54
CA GLY A 1089 -4.74 10.60 13.38
C GLY A 1089 -3.48 9.84 12.94
N SER A 1090 -3.60 8.57 12.54
CA SER A 1090 -2.55 7.83 11.86
C SER A 1090 -2.45 8.20 10.38
N VAL A 1091 -1.28 8.01 9.78
CA VAL A 1091 -0.99 8.30 8.38
C VAL A 1091 -1.73 7.32 7.47
N GLN A 1092 -2.44 7.84 6.47
CA GLN A 1092 -3.01 7.06 5.37
C GLN A 1092 -2.21 7.26 4.06
N HIS A 1093 -1.72 8.48 3.81
CA HIS A 1093 -0.92 8.80 2.63
C HIS A 1093 0.25 9.72 2.97
N ALA A 1094 1.47 9.25 2.71
CA ALA A 1094 2.71 10.03 2.79
C ALA A 1094 3.53 9.99 1.47
N GLY A 1095 2.83 9.80 0.35
CA GLY A 1095 3.40 9.40 -0.95
C GLY A 1095 3.10 7.94 -1.30
N VAL A 1096 3.40 7.56 -2.54
CA VAL A 1096 3.28 6.18 -3.09
C VAL A 1096 4.67 5.57 -3.31
N ILE A 1097 4.81 4.27 -3.05
CA ILE A 1097 6.01 3.44 -3.34
C ILE A 1097 5.69 2.46 -4.48
N LEU A 1098 6.52 2.44 -5.53
CA LEU A 1098 6.46 1.46 -6.61
C LEU A 1098 6.96 0.08 -6.18
N GLY A 1099 6.41 -0.98 -6.78
CA GLY A 1099 6.74 -2.39 -6.53
C GLY A 1099 5.90 -3.01 -5.41
N MET A 1100 5.45 -2.21 -4.44
CA MET A 1100 4.64 -2.66 -3.30
C MET A 1100 3.39 -3.42 -3.75
N ARG A 1101 3.16 -4.61 -3.19
CA ARG A 1101 2.04 -5.51 -3.53
C ARG A 1101 1.98 -5.84 -5.03
N GLY A 1102 3.14 -5.93 -5.67
CA GLY A 1102 3.30 -6.16 -7.11
C GLY A 1102 2.76 -5.03 -8.01
N THR A 1103 2.55 -3.83 -7.47
CA THR A 1103 2.07 -2.64 -8.21
C THR A 1103 2.63 -1.37 -7.56
N ALA A 1104 1.83 -0.69 -6.73
CA ALA A 1104 2.25 0.39 -5.86
C ALA A 1104 1.19 0.58 -4.74
N ASP A 1105 1.59 1.11 -3.58
CA ASP A 1105 0.69 1.46 -2.46
C ASP A 1105 1.29 2.62 -1.63
N HIS A 1106 0.58 3.07 -0.61
CA HIS A 1106 0.85 4.25 0.19
C HIS A 1106 1.96 3.99 1.23
N SER A 1107 3.00 4.83 1.22
CA SER A 1107 4.10 4.75 2.20
C SER A 1107 3.66 5.11 3.62
N MET A 1108 4.23 4.45 4.63
CA MET A 1108 4.04 4.77 6.05
C MET A 1108 2.59 4.72 6.55
N ARG A 1109 1.70 3.93 5.92
CA ARG A 1109 0.33 3.72 6.40
C ARG A 1109 0.34 3.21 7.85
N GLY A 1110 -0.46 3.82 8.73
CA GLY A 1110 -0.51 3.52 10.17
C GLY A 1110 0.54 4.24 11.03
N PHE A 1111 1.45 5.04 10.46
CA PHE A 1111 2.43 5.81 11.26
C PHE A 1111 1.75 6.94 12.03
N ARG A 1112 2.39 7.45 13.09
CA ARG A 1112 1.89 8.66 13.78
C ARG A 1112 2.26 9.90 12.97
N ALA A 1113 1.28 10.75 12.66
CA ALA A 1113 1.45 11.96 11.84
C ALA A 1113 2.54 12.95 12.31
N LYS A 1114 2.90 12.92 13.60
CA LYS A 1114 3.96 13.76 14.19
C LYS A 1114 5.28 13.02 14.46
N SER A 1115 5.44 11.80 13.93
CA SER A 1115 6.73 11.11 13.95
C SER A 1115 7.68 11.68 12.91
N ASP A 1116 8.97 11.38 13.02
CA ASP A 1116 9.97 11.82 12.04
C ASP A 1116 9.94 11.00 10.73
N GLY A 1117 9.21 9.88 10.73
CA GLY A 1117 9.31 8.86 9.68
C GLY A 1117 10.67 8.17 9.73
N TYR A 1118 11.16 7.75 8.57
CA TYR A 1118 12.52 7.22 8.40
C TYR A 1118 13.47 8.37 8.08
N ALA A 1119 14.33 8.73 9.04
CA ALA A 1119 15.34 9.79 8.91
C ALA A 1119 14.83 11.17 8.44
N GLY A 1120 13.55 11.48 8.67
CA GLY A 1120 12.90 12.72 8.26
C GLY A 1120 11.86 12.56 7.15
N SER A 1121 11.66 11.36 6.60
CA SER A 1121 10.76 11.11 5.46
C SER A 1121 9.28 11.44 5.68
N LEU A 1122 8.86 11.65 6.94
CA LEU A 1122 7.50 12.11 7.29
C LEU A 1122 7.47 13.55 7.85
N SER A 1123 8.60 14.08 8.35
CA SER A 1123 8.66 15.44 8.93
C SER A 1123 9.03 16.52 7.88
N CYS A 1124 9.70 16.12 6.80
CA CYS A 1124 10.15 16.98 5.71
C CYS A 1124 9.32 16.76 4.44
N ALA A 1125 9.19 17.81 3.61
CA ALA A 1125 8.70 17.64 2.24
C ALA A 1125 9.76 16.92 1.40
N ARG A 1126 9.35 16.14 0.40
CA ARG A 1126 10.26 15.28 -0.37
C ARG A 1126 9.71 14.92 -1.74
N GLU A 1127 10.59 14.51 -2.63
CA GLU A 1127 10.22 13.82 -3.86
C GLU A 1127 9.65 12.41 -3.57
N VAL A 1128 8.71 11.99 -4.42
CA VAL A 1128 8.01 10.69 -4.37
C VAL A 1128 7.75 10.18 -5.79
N SER A 1129 7.45 8.88 -5.94
CA SER A 1129 7.08 8.33 -7.25
C SER A 1129 5.72 8.78 -7.75
N ALA A 1130 4.75 8.90 -6.85
CA ALA A 1130 3.41 9.42 -7.11
C ALA A 1130 2.75 9.92 -5.81
N VAL A 1131 1.65 10.66 -5.98
CA VAL A 1131 0.73 11.11 -4.92
C VAL A 1131 -0.71 10.82 -5.34
N THR A 1132 -1.63 10.69 -4.40
CA THR A 1132 -3.03 10.36 -4.74
C THR A 1132 -3.88 11.59 -5.09
N ALA A 1133 -4.78 11.45 -6.07
CA ALA A 1133 -5.76 12.48 -6.44
C ALA A 1133 -6.82 12.77 -5.38
N ALA A 1134 -6.86 12.02 -4.26
CA ALA A 1134 -7.67 12.37 -3.10
C ALA A 1134 -7.31 13.75 -2.50
N CYS A 1135 -6.06 14.20 -2.66
CA CYS A 1135 -5.67 15.61 -2.52
C CYS A 1135 -4.37 15.89 -3.31
N MET A 1136 -4.51 16.30 -4.58
CA MET A 1136 -3.38 16.55 -5.50
C MET A 1136 -3.52 17.91 -6.21
N ALA A 1137 -2.50 18.77 -6.07
CA ALA A 1137 -2.37 20.03 -6.79
C ALA A 1137 -1.48 19.89 -8.03
N VAL A 1138 -1.87 20.53 -9.14
CA VAL A 1138 -1.12 20.54 -10.40
C VAL A 1138 -1.36 21.84 -11.18
N ARG A 1139 -0.34 22.34 -11.89
CA ARG A 1139 -0.45 23.46 -12.83
C ARG A 1139 -1.36 23.08 -14.00
N LYS A 1140 -2.40 23.86 -14.26
CA LYS A 1140 -3.43 23.56 -15.28
C LYS A 1140 -2.83 23.36 -16.68
N SER A 1141 -1.84 24.16 -17.09
CA SER A 1141 -1.19 23.99 -18.40
C SER A 1141 -0.48 22.63 -18.51
N THR A 1142 0.28 22.23 -17.48
CA THR A 1142 1.00 20.96 -17.43
C THR A 1142 0.04 19.76 -17.49
N PHE A 1143 -1.11 19.85 -16.82
CA PHE A 1143 -2.15 18.82 -16.86
C PHE A 1143 -2.61 18.51 -18.29
N PHE A 1144 -2.95 19.53 -19.08
CA PHE A 1144 -3.35 19.33 -20.48
C PHE A 1144 -2.17 18.95 -21.39
N GLU A 1145 -0.97 19.50 -21.15
CA GLU A 1145 0.22 19.19 -21.94
C GLU A 1145 0.63 17.70 -21.83
N VAL A 1146 0.41 17.10 -20.65
CA VAL A 1146 0.74 15.71 -20.30
C VAL A 1146 -0.38 14.72 -20.66
N GLY A 1147 -1.55 15.22 -21.06
CA GLY A 1147 -2.66 14.42 -21.58
C GLY A 1147 -3.74 14.07 -20.56
N GLU A 1148 -4.00 14.95 -19.59
CA GLU A 1148 -5.06 14.80 -18.57
C GLU A 1148 -4.93 13.52 -17.70
N LEU A 1149 -5.95 13.18 -16.90
CA LEU A 1149 -6.07 11.83 -16.32
C LEU A 1149 -6.58 10.86 -17.39
N ASN A 1150 -6.03 9.65 -17.44
CA ASN A 1150 -6.41 8.65 -18.45
C ASN A 1150 -7.82 8.09 -18.14
N GLU A 1151 -8.80 8.38 -19.00
CA GLU A 1151 -10.21 7.98 -18.82
C GLU A 1151 -10.46 6.47 -18.98
N HIS A 1152 -9.44 5.68 -19.35
CA HIS A 1152 -9.52 4.21 -19.31
C HIS A 1152 -9.41 3.62 -17.89
N PHE A 1153 -8.81 4.35 -16.93
CA PHE A 1153 -8.90 4.01 -15.51
C PHE A 1153 -10.24 4.53 -14.96
N PHE A 1154 -10.99 3.67 -14.26
CA PHE A 1154 -12.33 4.00 -13.77
C PHE A 1154 -12.36 4.48 -12.32
N THR A 1155 -11.60 3.82 -11.45
CA THR A 1155 -11.63 4.03 -9.99
C THR A 1155 -10.24 4.23 -9.40
N ILE A 1156 -9.23 3.47 -9.83
CA ILE A 1156 -7.90 3.43 -9.21
C ILE A 1156 -6.75 3.55 -10.21
N TYR A 1157 -5.58 3.95 -9.69
CA TYR A 1157 -4.31 4.12 -10.42
C TYR A 1157 -4.25 5.23 -11.49
N GLN A 1158 -5.32 5.97 -11.77
CA GLN A 1158 -5.29 7.14 -12.67
C GLN A 1158 -4.31 8.25 -12.24
N ASP A 1159 -4.11 8.38 -10.93
CA ASP A 1159 -3.20 9.34 -10.30
C ASP A 1159 -1.74 8.86 -10.34
N LEU A 1160 -1.53 7.56 -10.16
CA LEU A 1160 -0.26 6.87 -10.39
C LEU A 1160 0.20 6.99 -11.85
N ASP A 1161 -0.64 6.63 -12.83
CA ASP A 1161 -0.37 6.81 -14.27
C ASP A 1161 0.00 8.25 -14.60
N PHE A 1162 -0.80 9.22 -14.13
CA PHE A 1162 -0.52 10.64 -14.35
C PHE A 1162 0.82 11.07 -13.74
N CYS A 1163 1.15 10.63 -12.53
CA CYS A 1163 2.45 10.89 -11.90
C CYS A 1163 3.62 10.25 -12.66
N LEU A 1164 3.45 9.05 -13.23
CA LEU A 1164 4.48 8.39 -14.03
C LEU A 1164 4.69 9.13 -15.38
N ARG A 1165 3.62 9.52 -16.08
CA ARG A 1165 3.70 10.35 -17.30
C ARG A 1165 4.34 11.73 -17.06
N LEU A 1166 4.14 12.32 -15.87
CA LEU A 1166 4.85 13.54 -15.45
C LEU A 1166 6.36 13.27 -15.29
N ARG A 1167 6.73 12.17 -14.61
CA ARG A 1167 8.13 11.79 -14.38
C ARG A 1167 8.88 11.41 -15.65
N GLU A 1168 8.22 10.83 -16.66
CA GLU A 1168 8.83 10.60 -17.98
C GLU A 1168 9.27 11.90 -18.67
N ARG A 1169 8.63 13.04 -18.37
CA ARG A 1169 9.06 14.38 -18.84
C ARG A 1169 10.11 15.03 -17.94
N GLY A 1170 10.63 14.31 -16.94
CA GLY A 1170 11.60 14.82 -15.97
C GLY A 1170 10.99 15.74 -14.89
N LEU A 1171 9.67 15.74 -14.72
CA LEU A 1171 9.01 16.55 -13.68
C LEU A 1171 9.00 15.80 -12.35
N ARG A 1172 9.35 16.50 -11.27
CA ARG A 1172 9.33 16.02 -9.89
C ARG A 1172 7.88 15.92 -9.38
N ILE A 1173 7.58 14.87 -8.62
CA ILE A 1173 6.34 14.79 -7.84
C ILE A 1173 6.72 15.03 -6.37
N ILE A 1174 6.06 15.98 -5.72
CA ILE A 1174 6.38 16.38 -4.34
C ILE A 1174 5.28 15.94 -3.39
N TRP A 1175 5.65 15.36 -2.26
CA TRP A 1175 4.76 15.20 -1.12
C TRP A 1175 5.15 16.17 0.00
N THR A 1176 4.17 16.78 0.66
CA THR A 1176 4.39 17.75 1.74
C THR A 1176 3.61 17.41 3.01
N PRO A 1177 4.28 17.24 4.17
CA PRO A 1177 3.60 17.05 5.46
C PRO A 1177 2.91 18.32 6.00
N GLN A 1178 3.00 19.44 5.28
CA GLN A 1178 2.56 20.75 5.74
C GLN A 1178 1.13 21.10 5.27
N ALA A 1179 0.64 20.42 4.22
CA ALA A 1179 -0.77 20.36 3.87
C ALA A 1179 -1.33 19.06 4.46
N VAL A 1180 -2.31 19.17 5.36
CA VAL A 1180 -2.84 18.05 6.16
C VAL A 1180 -4.36 18.03 6.12
N LEU A 1181 -4.92 16.86 5.79
CA LEU A 1181 -6.35 16.58 5.75
C LEU A 1181 -6.64 15.24 6.44
N LEU A 1182 -7.86 15.08 6.95
CA LEU A 1182 -8.45 13.75 7.18
C LEU A 1182 -9.05 13.25 5.86
N HIS A 1183 -9.14 11.93 5.69
CA HIS A 1183 -9.81 11.29 4.54
C HIS A 1183 -10.58 10.07 5.06
N HIS A 1184 -11.91 10.21 5.15
CA HIS A 1184 -12.84 9.31 5.83
C HIS A 1184 -13.15 8.04 4.99
N GLU A 1185 -12.11 7.46 4.38
CA GLU A 1185 -12.06 6.36 3.40
C GLU A 1185 -13.16 5.30 3.63
N SER A 1186 -14.33 5.57 3.07
CA SER A 1186 -15.54 4.79 3.33
C SER A 1186 -15.61 3.65 2.32
N LEU A 1187 -15.49 2.41 2.82
CA LEU A 1187 -15.45 1.15 2.05
C LEU A 1187 -16.64 1.01 1.08
N SER A 1188 -16.50 1.62 -0.09
CA SER A 1188 -17.52 1.72 -1.12
C SER A 1188 -16.84 1.61 -2.48
N ARG A 1189 -17.32 0.68 -3.31
CA ARG A 1189 -16.70 0.27 -4.59
C ARG A 1189 -15.38 -0.50 -4.44
N GLN A 1190 -15.42 -1.63 -3.74
CA GLN A 1190 -14.73 -2.81 -4.25
C GLN A 1190 -15.70 -3.56 -5.18
N SER A 1191 -15.30 -3.80 -6.42
CA SER A 1191 -15.71 -4.92 -7.30
C SER A 1191 -15.46 -4.59 -8.78
N TYR A 1192 -15.00 -5.60 -9.51
CA TYR A 1192 -14.78 -5.62 -10.96
C TYR A 1192 -13.74 -4.63 -11.54
N TYR A 1193 -13.99 -3.32 -11.47
CA TYR A 1193 -13.18 -2.31 -12.18
C TYR A 1193 -11.71 -2.29 -11.75
N ASP A 1194 -11.44 -2.47 -10.45
CA ASP A 1194 -10.10 -2.47 -9.86
C ASP A 1194 -9.17 -3.53 -10.51
N VAL A 1195 -9.73 -4.63 -11.02
CA VAL A 1195 -8.98 -5.67 -11.73
C VAL A 1195 -8.59 -5.21 -13.14
N VAL A 1196 -9.47 -4.49 -13.84
CA VAL A 1196 -9.21 -3.93 -15.17
C VAL A 1196 -8.20 -2.78 -15.06
N ASP A 1197 -8.40 -1.87 -14.11
CA ASP A 1197 -7.48 -0.77 -13.80
C ASP A 1197 -6.09 -1.33 -13.41
N ARG A 1198 -6.01 -2.42 -12.63
CA ARG A 1198 -4.74 -3.09 -12.32
C ARG A 1198 -4.04 -3.67 -13.54
N TYR A 1199 -4.77 -4.34 -14.45
CA TYR A 1199 -4.16 -4.87 -15.67
C TYR A 1199 -3.71 -3.75 -16.61
N LEU A 1200 -4.47 -2.65 -16.71
CA LEU A 1200 -4.11 -1.47 -17.49
C LEU A 1200 -2.84 -0.77 -16.96
N LEU A 1201 -2.71 -0.67 -15.63
CA LEU A 1201 -1.50 -0.17 -14.98
C LEU A 1201 -0.28 -1.04 -15.36
N LEU A 1202 -0.40 -2.36 -15.29
CA LEU A 1202 0.70 -3.28 -15.57
C LEU A 1202 1.08 -3.30 -17.06
N ASP A 1203 0.10 -3.33 -17.97
CA ASP A 1203 0.32 -3.26 -19.43
C ASP A 1203 1.11 -2.01 -19.85
N GLN A 1204 0.93 -0.89 -19.14
CA GLN A 1204 1.63 0.38 -19.41
C GLN A 1204 2.94 0.54 -18.62
N TRP A 1205 2.99 0.07 -17.36
CA TRP A 1205 4.00 0.49 -16.38
C TRP A 1205 4.74 -0.65 -15.68
N GLU A 1206 4.53 -1.93 -16.04
CA GLU A 1206 5.20 -3.08 -15.41
C GLU A 1206 6.74 -2.92 -15.41
N GLU A 1207 7.37 -2.49 -16.52
CA GLU A 1207 8.81 -2.26 -16.56
C GLU A 1207 9.28 -1.20 -15.56
N VAL A 1208 8.51 -0.14 -15.34
CA VAL A 1208 8.87 0.94 -14.41
C VAL A 1208 8.68 0.49 -12.96
N ILE A 1209 7.63 -0.28 -12.70
CA ILE A 1209 7.34 -0.89 -11.40
C ILE A 1209 8.41 -1.93 -11.02
N GLN A 1210 8.81 -2.80 -11.96
CA GLN A 1210 9.83 -3.86 -11.73
C GLN A 1210 11.25 -3.30 -11.52
N ARG A 1211 11.58 -2.12 -12.07
CA ARG A 1211 12.86 -1.44 -11.81
C ARG A 1211 12.99 -0.93 -10.36
N GLY A 1212 11.87 -0.77 -9.65
CA GLY A 1212 11.81 -0.30 -8.26
C GLY A 1212 11.65 1.21 -8.14
N ASP A 1213 11.43 1.66 -6.90
CA ASP A 1213 11.20 3.07 -6.57
C ASP A 1213 12.52 3.80 -6.23
N PRO A 1214 12.87 4.90 -6.93
CA PRO A 1214 14.10 5.65 -6.62
C PRO A 1214 14.06 6.33 -5.24
N TYR A 1215 12.87 6.62 -4.70
CA TYR A 1215 12.70 7.29 -3.42
C TYR A 1215 12.41 6.33 -2.26
N TYR A 1216 12.55 5.01 -2.50
CA TYR A 1216 12.48 3.97 -1.47
C TYR A 1216 13.58 2.91 -1.68
N ASN A 1217 14.64 2.98 -0.88
CA ASN A 1217 15.85 2.17 -1.08
C ASN A 1217 15.55 0.67 -1.12
N ARG A 1218 16.07 -0.02 -2.15
CA ARG A 1218 15.86 -1.47 -2.42
C ARG A 1218 16.25 -2.43 -1.29
N ASN A 1219 17.02 -1.98 -0.30
CA ASN A 1219 17.40 -2.76 0.88
C ASN A 1219 16.30 -2.74 1.98
N LEU A 1220 15.21 -1.99 1.78
CA LEU A 1220 14.07 -1.85 2.68
C LEU A 1220 12.87 -2.69 2.23
N ASN A 1221 11.93 -2.93 3.14
CA ASN A 1221 10.80 -3.83 2.95
C ASN A 1221 9.69 -3.19 2.10
N VAL A 1222 9.78 -3.36 0.78
CA VAL A 1222 8.82 -2.81 -0.18
C VAL A 1222 7.39 -3.30 0.03
N GLU A 1223 7.18 -4.51 0.56
CA GLU A 1223 5.83 -5.05 0.80
C GLU A 1223 5.13 -4.47 2.03
N ARG A 1224 5.88 -3.79 2.91
CA ARG A 1224 5.33 -3.10 4.08
C ARG A 1224 5.27 -1.58 3.92
N GLY A 1225 6.20 -0.98 3.18
CA GLY A 1225 6.30 0.47 3.05
C GLY A 1225 6.57 1.21 4.37
N ASP A 1226 7.05 0.48 5.38
CA ASP A 1226 7.29 0.93 6.77
C ASP A 1226 8.76 1.30 7.03
N TYR A 1227 9.61 1.24 6.00
CA TYR A 1227 11.06 1.41 6.10
C TYR A 1227 11.76 0.42 7.07
N SER A 1228 11.13 -0.72 7.37
CA SER A 1228 11.84 -1.87 7.96
C SER A 1228 12.83 -2.46 6.95
N LEU A 1229 13.80 -3.24 7.42
CA LEU A 1229 14.74 -3.94 6.53
C LEU A 1229 14.00 -4.97 5.67
N ALA A 1230 14.43 -5.13 4.42
CA ALA A 1230 13.97 -6.24 3.60
C ALA A 1230 14.34 -7.58 4.29
N PRO A 1231 13.46 -8.60 4.26
CA PRO A 1231 13.88 -9.96 4.62
C PRO A 1231 15.00 -10.42 3.67
N GLU A 1232 15.92 -11.24 4.18
CA GLU A 1232 17.07 -11.73 3.41
C GLU A 1232 16.64 -12.41 2.10
N ARG A 1233 17.36 -12.12 1.01
CA ARG A 1233 17.14 -12.64 -0.35
C ARG A 1233 18.25 -13.59 -0.77
#